data_AF-A0A151EM43-F1
#
_entry.id   AF-A0A151EM43-F1
#
_cell.length_a   1.000
_cell.length_b   1.000
_cell.length_c   1.000
_cell.angle_alpha   90.00
_cell.angle_beta   90.00
_cell.angle_gamma   90.00
#
_symmetry.space_group_name_H-M   'P 1'
#
loop_
_entity.id
_entity.type
_entity.pdbx_description
1 polymer ?
#
loop_
_entity_poly.entity_id
_entity_poly.type
_entity_poly.pdbx_seq_one_letter_code
_entity_poly.pdbx_strand_id
1 'polypeptide(L)'
;MREEFILKKVIVIGITLLFFVISISPIIFGNSIQKTIPLMYSGITKKDKFDISEELLNRDIICYGYCLNDSSGQLVEGPVYFSLNNPGNISQIWETTSPAPMAGGAWTWSGWYCSEYGNGKLWKIDYDSGYMVEIGGGGVHLNGLSYDGISNNLVGSSNTSLYMVDEESGEQTLIGLFDLPEGSKMGGIAFDSESNCYGIEYVNNDLYLIDSDTGETEYIGSLGIDINGNAFLDYCVEEDCLYLSTYTDKGRLYKLDQYTGVCSFIGEFQGGAEISAFIIDPLRFYLPNANFTWSPQNPQTGDTIEFNASSSYSKIGEIILYEWDWNNDLIFDVNSESPLTEYMWEETGYYPVTLLVWDDNNNMDTEQYIVHVGKTLYVGGSGPNNYTKIQDAIDDASDGDTIFVFNGTYYETIIVNKSINLIGENRNSTFIRNWNWDGIVNIVTDWVNISGFTFREGYCGIRINANYNTISNINISLFYGYYGIYLTNFSKCNNILRNNILNNNIYNDYLYGIWLDSSNNNTIMDNIISLNGTYGIKLEDSANNTISNNNITWTQQGIAVSSSDYNIIINNNFKNNDHDIGLYSSNNNNLSCNTFADTHCCQSIGIRNSNNNYVNNNMLINAGGDGINIVDNSYNNTISGNIIIRSKWFHRSGIQVWVSSSYNTIINNTISNNEYGIYIKEFSNNNSIYHNNFINNTENAYDECNNTWDDGYPSGGNYWDDYTGEDTDGDGIGDSPYQIPGGDNEDEYPFMKSFGWNNTRPNQPVITGPINGRKRVWYEYNFSISDPNNDSLWIHIDWEHGTPSKWDGPFSSGSIVKYNYSWRKKGSYTIRAQTMDNNGLYSEWGILEVTIPRTRASSSWYHLFLDRFPILAKLFSFFDRVYI
;
A
#
# COMPACT_ATOMS: atom_id res chain seq x y z
N MET A 1 36.11 -6.22 -62.65
CA MET A 1 35.93 -7.01 -63.88
C MET A 1 34.53 -7.62 -63.86
N ARG A 2 34.03 -8.01 -65.03
CA ARG A 2 32.88 -8.89 -65.30
C ARG A 2 32.83 -10.13 -64.37
N GLU A 3 31.71 -10.81 -64.13
CA GLU A 3 30.32 -10.71 -64.63
C GLU A 3 29.40 -11.56 -63.70
N GLU A 4 28.08 -11.52 -63.97
CA GLU A 4 27.09 -12.62 -63.81
C GLU A 4 25.89 -12.50 -62.82
N PHE A 5 24.74 -12.20 -63.44
CA PHE A 5 23.43 -12.87 -63.36
C PHE A 5 22.55 -12.88 -62.07
N ILE A 6 21.54 -11.96 -62.07
CA ILE A 6 20.10 -12.26 -62.38
C ILE A 6 19.42 -13.36 -61.51
N LEU A 7 18.33 -13.15 -60.72
CA LEU A 7 16.98 -12.69 -61.14
C LEU A 7 15.94 -12.59 -59.96
N LYS A 8 15.05 -11.57 -59.97
CA LYS A 8 13.69 -11.48 -59.31
C LYS A 8 13.59 -11.68 -57.76
N LYS A 9 12.73 -10.98 -57.01
CA LYS A 9 11.44 -10.32 -57.33
C LYS A 9 11.38 -8.82 -56.92
N VAL A 10 10.31 -8.17 -57.35
CA VAL A 10 10.05 -6.71 -57.36
C VAL A 10 9.00 -6.36 -56.29
N ILE A 11 9.08 -5.16 -55.65
CA ILE A 11 7.99 -4.13 -55.52
C ILE A 11 8.22 -3.13 -54.33
N VAL A 12 8.61 -1.89 -54.71
CA VAL A 12 8.03 -0.57 -54.32
C VAL A 12 8.46 0.25 -53.05
N ILE A 13 9.29 1.28 -53.33
CA ILE A 13 9.18 2.76 -53.05
C ILE A 13 9.25 3.37 -51.62
N GLY A 14 10.10 4.42 -51.49
CA GLY A 14 9.93 5.58 -50.59
C GLY A 14 11.24 6.12 -49.94
N ILE A 15 12.19 6.75 -50.65
CA ILE A 15 12.32 8.22 -50.95
C ILE A 15 12.33 9.08 -49.65
N THR A 16 13.35 9.88 -49.26
CA THR A 16 14.01 11.03 -49.94
C THR A 16 15.35 11.37 -49.18
N LEU A 17 16.53 11.53 -49.81
CA LEU A 17 17.27 12.78 -50.14
C LEU A 17 17.46 13.85 -49.01
N LEU A 18 18.54 14.68 -48.92
CA LEU A 18 19.95 14.67 -49.40
C LEU A 18 20.68 15.99 -48.96
N PHE A 19 22.01 15.95 -48.66
CA PHE A 19 23.03 17.04 -48.87
C PHE A 19 23.00 18.36 -48.01
N PHE A 20 24.09 19.15 -47.77
CA PHE A 20 25.56 19.05 -48.01
C PHE A 20 26.40 20.03 -47.11
N VAL A 21 27.58 19.59 -46.62
CA VAL A 21 28.97 20.18 -46.63
C VAL A 21 29.14 21.74 -46.69
N ILE A 22 30.05 22.46 -45.99
CA ILE A 22 31.54 22.55 -46.15
C ILE A 22 32.24 23.17 -44.90
N SER A 23 33.48 22.74 -44.70
CA SER A 23 34.55 22.92 -43.70
C SER A 23 35.26 24.29 -43.55
N ILE A 24 36.07 24.40 -42.47
CA ILE A 24 37.53 24.75 -42.45
C ILE A 24 38.17 24.25 -41.11
N SER A 25 39.47 23.92 -41.11
CA SER A 25 40.26 23.28 -40.03
C SER A 25 41.77 23.38 -40.36
N PRO A 26 42.75 22.91 -39.55
CA PRO A 26 42.84 22.66 -38.09
C PRO A 26 44.16 23.22 -37.47
N ILE A 27 44.48 22.88 -36.19
CA ILE A 27 45.79 22.38 -35.65
C ILE A 27 45.88 22.60 -34.12
N ILE A 28 46.50 21.80 -33.22
CA ILE A 28 46.79 20.34 -33.03
C ILE A 28 46.99 20.18 -31.49
N PHE A 29 46.37 19.19 -30.82
CA PHE A 29 46.98 18.24 -29.86
C PHE A 29 45.91 17.36 -29.14
N GLY A 30 46.18 16.06 -28.97
CA GLY A 30 45.56 15.23 -27.90
C GLY A 30 44.32 14.38 -28.26
N ASN A 31 44.54 13.20 -28.85
CA ASN A 31 43.59 12.06 -28.95
C ASN A 31 43.12 11.54 -27.56
N SER A 32 41.99 10.85 -27.35
CA SER A 32 40.86 10.46 -28.25
C SER A 32 39.72 9.75 -27.48
N ILE A 33 38.50 10.31 -27.44
CA ILE A 33 37.25 9.56 -27.14
C ILE A 33 36.08 10.15 -27.95
N GLN A 34 35.42 9.31 -28.76
CA GLN A 34 34.09 9.36 -29.42
C GLN A 34 34.23 8.58 -30.76
N LYS A 35 33.30 7.73 -31.19
CA LYS A 35 31.88 7.55 -30.84
C LYS A 35 31.44 6.14 -31.26
N THR A 36 30.56 5.51 -30.49
CA THR A 36 29.57 4.57 -31.03
C THR A 36 28.26 4.73 -30.26
N ILE A 37 27.23 5.25 -30.93
CA ILE A 37 25.85 5.28 -30.44
C ILE A 37 25.09 4.22 -31.24
N PRO A 38 24.46 3.22 -30.62
CA PRO A 38 23.49 2.36 -31.29
C PRO A 38 22.09 3.00 -31.21
N LEU A 39 21.53 3.33 -32.37
CA LEU A 39 20.08 3.41 -32.54
C LEU A 39 19.52 1.99 -32.60
N MET A 40 18.60 1.63 -31.71
CA MET A 40 17.69 0.49 -31.92
C MET A 40 16.33 0.73 -31.26
N TYR A 41 15.47 1.46 -31.98
CA TYR A 41 14.02 1.48 -31.77
C TYR A 41 13.37 0.73 -32.94
N SER A 42 13.20 -0.59 -32.81
CA SER A 42 12.38 -1.41 -33.71
C SER A 42 12.10 -2.78 -33.09
N GLY A 43 11.05 -2.87 -32.26
CA GLY A 43 10.75 -4.11 -31.53
C GLY A 43 9.44 -4.15 -30.72
N ILE A 44 8.53 -3.19 -30.86
CA ILE A 44 7.24 -3.25 -30.18
C ILE A 44 6.27 -4.10 -31.02
N THR A 45 6.28 -5.41 -30.77
CA THR A 45 5.16 -6.28 -31.18
C THR A 45 4.00 -6.11 -30.21
N LYS A 46 2.78 -6.16 -30.76
CA LYS A 46 1.53 -5.85 -30.06
C LYS A 46 1.11 -6.99 -29.11
N LYS A 47 1.86 -7.24 -28.02
CA LYS A 47 1.51 -8.24 -27.00
C LYS A 47 2.05 -8.00 -25.58
N ASP A 48 2.23 -6.74 -25.18
CA ASP A 48 2.45 -6.38 -23.77
C ASP A 48 1.38 -5.35 -23.37
N LYS A 49 0.28 -5.86 -22.79
CA LYS A 49 -0.48 -5.09 -21.80
C LYS A 49 0.28 -5.30 -20.50
N PHE A 50 0.78 -4.23 -19.89
CA PHE A 50 0.99 -4.25 -18.44
C PHE A 50 -0.41 -4.32 -17.81
N ASP A 51 -0.67 -5.36 -17.03
CA ASP A 51 -1.84 -5.41 -16.15
C ASP A 51 -1.50 -4.63 -14.88
N ILE A 52 -2.26 -3.57 -14.62
CA ILE A 52 -2.01 -2.62 -13.51
C ILE A 52 -2.94 -2.99 -12.34
N SER A 53 -2.96 -4.27 -11.99
CA SER A 53 -3.92 -4.86 -11.04
C SER A 53 -3.29 -5.59 -9.86
N GLU A 54 -2.03 -6.07 -9.96
CA GLU A 54 -1.36 -6.76 -8.85
C GLU A 54 -0.57 -5.81 -7.93
N GLU A 55 -0.01 -4.70 -8.44
CA GLU A 55 0.79 -3.75 -7.64
C GLU A 55 0.00 -2.95 -6.58
N LEU A 56 -1.34 -3.05 -6.55
CA LEU A 56 -2.18 -2.41 -5.54
C LEU A 56 -2.39 -3.27 -4.27
N LEU A 57 -2.13 -4.59 -4.34
CA LEU A 57 -2.41 -5.55 -3.26
C LEU A 57 -1.34 -5.59 -2.14
N ASN A 58 -0.15 -5.02 -2.37
CA ASN A 58 0.97 -5.07 -1.41
C ASN A 58 1.17 -3.75 -0.64
N ARG A 59 0.12 -3.27 0.03
CA ARG A 59 0.21 -2.18 1.02
C ARG A 59 0.06 -2.75 2.43
N ASP A 60 0.87 -2.29 3.37
CA ASP A 60 0.64 -2.58 4.80
C ASP A 60 -0.71 -1.98 5.23
N ILE A 61 -1.61 -2.87 5.65
CA ILE A 61 -2.91 -2.54 6.23
C ILE A 61 -2.68 -2.35 7.74
N ILE A 62 -3.13 -1.22 8.28
CA ILE A 62 -2.97 -0.93 9.71
C ILE A 62 -4.13 -1.57 10.49
N CYS A 63 -3.88 -1.91 11.74
CA CYS A 63 -4.90 -2.33 12.68
C CYS A 63 -4.74 -1.55 13.98
N TYR A 64 -5.85 -1.37 14.68
CA TYR A 64 -5.87 -0.80 16.02
C TYR A 64 -6.49 -1.80 16.99
N GLY A 65 -6.20 -1.62 18.28
CA GLY A 65 -6.77 -2.42 19.34
C GLY A 65 -6.43 -1.86 20.71
N TYR A 66 -7.05 -2.39 21.75
CA TYR A 66 -6.80 -2.03 23.13
C TYR A 66 -6.11 -3.19 23.84
N CYS A 67 -4.84 -3.01 24.18
CA CYS A 67 -4.06 -3.97 24.95
C CYS A 67 -4.59 -4.03 26.38
N LEU A 68 -5.09 -5.19 26.80
CA LEU A 68 -5.56 -5.44 28.17
C LEU A 68 -4.41 -5.86 29.09
N ASN A 69 -3.48 -6.64 28.55
CA ASN A 69 -2.42 -7.31 29.31
C ASN A 69 -1.33 -7.80 28.36
N ASP A 70 -0.08 -7.75 28.79
CA ASP A 70 1.08 -8.31 28.08
C ASP A 70 1.92 -9.13 29.07
N SER A 71 2.11 -10.41 28.76
CA SER A 71 2.84 -11.35 29.61
C SER A 71 4.34 -11.04 29.72
N SER A 72 4.88 -10.26 28.78
CA SER A 72 6.27 -9.83 28.72
C SER A 72 6.54 -8.49 29.41
N GLY A 73 5.50 -7.66 29.61
CA GLY A 73 5.60 -6.33 30.20
C GLY A 73 6.31 -5.29 29.33
N GLN A 74 6.27 -5.45 28.01
CA GLN A 74 6.77 -4.51 27.00
C GLN A 74 5.70 -3.50 26.56
N LEU A 75 4.44 -3.93 26.52
CA LEU A 75 3.25 -3.08 26.36
C LEU A 75 2.61 -2.81 27.72
N VAL A 76 1.79 -1.75 27.77
CA VAL A 76 0.95 -1.43 28.93
C VAL A 76 -0.52 -1.37 28.53
N GLU A 77 -1.40 -1.37 29.53
CA GLU A 77 -2.83 -1.23 29.29
C GLU A 77 -3.13 0.08 28.54
N GLY A 78 -3.85 -0.01 27.42
CA GLY A 78 -4.21 1.14 26.59
C GLY A 78 -4.30 0.84 25.07
N PRO A 79 -4.66 1.86 24.26
CA PRO A 79 -4.72 1.76 22.81
C PRO A 79 -3.35 1.52 22.15
N VAL A 80 -3.33 0.66 21.14
CA VAL A 80 -2.17 0.26 20.34
C VAL A 80 -2.51 0.19 18.84
N TYR A 81 -1.49 0.21 17.98
CA TYR A 81 -1.61 -0.08 16.55
C TYR A 81 -0.50 -1.01 16.05
N PHE A 82 -0.75 -1.72 14.95
CA PHE A 82 0.19 -2.66 14.30
C PHE A 82 -0.14 -2.82 12.80
N SER A 83 0.70 -3.55 12.04
CA SER A 83 0.37 -3.98 10.67
C SER A 83 -0.36 -5.32 10.71
N LEU A 84 -1.42 -5.47 9.92
CA LEU A 84 -2.18 -6.72 9.75
C LEU A 84 -1.26 -7.91 9.39
N ASN A 85 -0.22 -7.63 8.59
CA ASN A 85 0.78 -8.59 8.13
C ASN A 85 1.97 -8.77 9.10
N ASN A 86 2.00 -8.01 10.20
CA ASN A 86 3.02 -8.13 11.25
C ASN A 86 2.44 -7.79 12.64
N PRO A 87 1.54 -8.65 13.18
CA PRO A 87 0.94 -8.45 14.51
C PRO A 87 1.95 -8.55 15.66
N GLY A 88 3.15 -9.09 15.41
CA GLY A 88 4.22 -9.22 16.40
C GLY A 88 4.95 -7.92 16.73
N ASN A 89 4.74 -6.85 15.95
CA ASN A 89 5.34 -5.53 16.15
C ASN A 89 4.25 -4.49 16.44
N ILE A 90 4.03 -4.21 17.73
CA ILE A 90 2.93 -3.38 18.23
C ILE A 90 3.47 -2.08 18.80
N SER A 91 2.89 -0.97 18.33
CA SER A 91 3.18 0.37 18.82
C SER A 91 2.11 0.83 19.81
N GLN A 92 2.55 1.27 21.00
CA GLN A 92 1.65 1.91 21.97
C GLN A 92 1.27 3.32 21.48
N ILE A 93 -0.03 3.61 21.41
CA ILE A 93 -0.52 4.97 21.09
C ILE A 93 -0.47 5.81 22.37
N TRP A 94 -1.04 5.28 23.45
CA TRP A 94 -1.10 5.98 24.74
C TRP A 94 -1.17 5.00 25.92
N GLU A 95 -0.67 5.43 27.07
CA GLU A 95 -0.81 4.72 28.35
C GLU A 95 -2.08 5.21 29.05
N THR A 96 -3.11 4.37 29.19
CA THR A 96 -4.35 4.75 29.88
C THR A 96 -4.96 3.54 30.58
N THR A 97 -5.32 3.73 31.86
CA THR A 97 -6.08 2.73 32.61
C THR A 97 -7.56 3.05 32.51
N SER A 98 -8.27 2.26 31.70
CA SER A 98 -9.72 2.26 31.69
C SER A 98 -10.28 1.78 33.05
N PRO A 99 -11.48 2.22 33.48
CA PRO A 99 -12.11 1.70 34.70
C PRO A 99 -12.41 0.18 34.66
N ALA A 100 -12.43 -0.45 33.48
CA ALA A 100 -12.63 -1.88 33.26
C ALA A 100 -12.05 -2.31 31.89
N PRO A 101 -11.90 -3.62 31.60
CA PRO A 101 -11.48 -4.10 30.27
C PRO A 101 -12.42 -3.62 29.15
N MET A 102 -11.86 -3.33 27.96
CA MET A 102 -12.63 -3.06 26.75
C MET A 102 -12.97 -4.37 26.01
N ALA A 103 -14.08 -4.38 25.27
CA ALA A 103 -14.57 -5.50 24.48
C ALA A 103 -15.37 -5.03 23.27
N GLY A 104 -15.23 -5.73 22.14
CA GLY A 104 -15.78 -5.29 20.85
C GLY A 104 -15.04 -4.06 20.30
N GLY A 105 -14.74 -4.07 19.01
CA GLY A 105 -14.11 -2.96 18.30
C GLY A 105 -14.93 -2.68 17.06
N ALA A 106 -15.40 -1.45 16.90
CA ALA A 106 -16.12 -1.05 15.70
C ALA A 106 -15.53 0.27 15.19
N TRP A 107 -15.21 0.32 13.89
CA TRP A 107 -15.00 1.58 13.21
C TRP A 107 -16.33 2.07 12.65
N THR A 108 -16.76 3.26 13.04
CA THR A 108 -17.92 3.95 12.46
C THR A 108 -17.46 5.22 11.77
N TRP A 109 -18.36 5.87 11.00
CA TRP A 109 -18.06 7.18 10.40
C TRP A 109 -17.69 8.24 11.42
N SER A 110 -18.15 8.09 12.67
CA SER A 110 -17.84 9.03 13.73
C SER A 110 -16.54 8.68 14.49
N GLY A 111 -15.96 7.49 14.31
CA GLY A 111 -14.63 7.11 14.81
C GLY A 111 -14.54 5.67 15.34
N TRP A 112 -13.52 5.37 16.14
CA TRP A 112 -13.32 4.07 16.78
C TRP A 112 -14.10 3.96 18.10
N TYR A 113 -14.94 2.93 18.20
CA TYR A 113 -15.77 2.63 19.36
C TYR A 113 -15.48 1.24 19.95
N CYS A 114 -15.69 1.12 21.26
CA CYS A 114 -15.61 -0.13 22.00
C CYS A 114 -16.61 -0.15 23.17
N SER A 115 -16.86 -1.34 23.73
CA SER A 115 -17.79 -1.54 24.85
C SER A 115 -17.05 -1.88 26.15
N GLU A 116 -17.56 -1.39 27.28
CA GLU A 116 -17.02 -1.72 28.60
C GLU A 116 -17.45 -3.12 29.05
N TYR A 117 -16.46 -3.98 29.34
CA TYR A 117 -16.69 -5.36 29.73
C TYR A 117 -17.49 -5.46 31.02
N GLY A 118 -18.57 -6.25 30.99
CA GLY A 118 -19.42 -6.53 32.15
C GLY A 118 -20.60 -5.58 32.39
N ASN A 119 -20.63 -4.37 31.82
CA ASN A 119 -21.81 -3.47 31.89
C ASN A 119 -22.30 -2.93 30.54
N GLY A 120 -21.47 -2.99 29.49
CA GLY A 120 -21.84 -2.65 28.12
C GLY A 120 -21.90 -1.16 27.80
N LYS A 121 -21.36 -0.28 28.65
CA LYS A 121 -21.24 1.15 28.32
C LYS A 121 -20.46 1.35 27.03
N LEU A 122 -20.87 2.32 26.22
CA LEU A 122 -20.16 2.68 24.99
C LEU A 122 -19.04 3.68 25.28
N TRP A 123 -17.86 3.41 24.75
CA TRP A 123 -16.68 4.27 24.80
C TRP A 123 -16.19 4.57 23.38
N LYS A 124 -15.64 5.76 23.20
CA LYS A 124 -14.98 6.21 21.98
C LYS A 124 -13.49 6.40 22.23
N ILE A 125 -12.66 6.00 21.29
CA ILE A 125 -11.20 6.14 21.34
C ILE A 125 -10.74 7.02 20.17
N ASP A 126 -9.93 8.03 20.47
CA ASP A 126 -9.19 8.80 19.47
C ASP A 126 -7.95 8.00 19.03
N TYR A 127 -7.86 7.66 17.75
CA TYR A 127 -6.85 6.72 17.24
C TYR A 127 -5.43 7.32 17.17
N ASP A 128 -5.30 8.65 17.07
CA ASP A 128 -4.01 9.35 17.01
C ASP A 128 -3.43 9.61 18.41
N SER A 129 -4.26 10.00 19.38
CA SER A 129 -3.83 10.39 20.73
C SER A 129 -4.12 9.34 21.81
N GLY A 130 -4.89 8.31 21.51
CA GLY A 130 -5.34 7.29 22.47
C GLY A 130 -6.28 7.82 23.56
N TYR A 131 -6.80 9.05 23.41
CA TYR A 131 -7.72 9.65 24.35
C TYR A 131 -9.10 8.98 24.30
N MET A 132 -9.65 8.63 25.46
CA MET A 132 -10.92 7.88 25.58
C MET A 132 -12.03 8.72 26.19
N VAL A 133 -13.25 8.57 25.67
CA VAL A 133 -14.46 9.25 26.15
C VAL A 133 -15.57 8.24 26.40
N GLU A 134 -16.12 8.22 27.62
CA GLU A 134 -17.36 7.50 27.94
C GLU A 134 -18.52 8.26 27.26
N ILE A 135 -19.24 7.58 26.36
CA ILE A 135 -20.43 8.13 25.70
C ILE A 135 -21.64 7.97 26.62
N GLY A 136 -21.87 6.75 27.11
CA GLY A 136 -22.95 6.45 28.05
C GLY A 136 -23.54 5.04 27.89
N GLY A 137 -24.82 4.95 28.23
CA GLY A 137 -25.64 3.75 28.05
C GLY A 137 -25.24 2.56 28.92
N GLY A 138 -25.19 1.39 28.28
CA GLY A 138 -25.03 0.09 28.94
C GLY A 138 -26.34 -0.49 29.49
N GLY A 139 -26.25 -1.69 30.06
CA GLY A 139 -27.40 -2.43 30.62
C GLY A 139 -27.30 -3.93 30.40
N VAL A 140 -26.83 -4.35 29.22
CA VAL A 140 -26.41 -5.71 28.90
C VAL A 140 -24.93 -5.69 28.52
N HIS A 141 -24.18 -6.67 29.00
CA HIS A 141 -22.78 -6.83 28.61
C HIS A 141 -22.68 -7.27 27.16
N LEU A 142 -21.94 -6.50 26.37
CA LEU A 142 -21.56 -6.82 25.00
C LEU A 142 -20.16 -7.46 24.96
N ASN A 143 -20.01 -8.54 24.21
CA ASN A 143 -18.76 -9.26 23.94
C ASN A 143 -18.09 -8.78 22.66
N GLY A 144 -18.91 -8.45 21.65
CA GLY A 144 -18.52 -7.92 20.36
C GLY A 144 -19.33 -6.66 20.04
N LEU A 145 -18.76 -5.85 19.16
CA LEU A 145 -19.32 -4.62 18.62
C LEU A 145 -18.82 -4.55 17.17
N SER A 146 -19.66 -4.19 16.22
CA SER A 146 -19.30 -3.98 14.82
C SER A 146 -20.28 -3.02 14.15
N TYR A 147 -19.93 -2.53 12.99
CA TYR A 147 -20.65 -1.49 12.27
C TYR A 147 -21.03 -1.96 10.87
N ASP A 148 -22.31 -1.86 10.53
CA ASP A 148 -22.79 -2.10 9.17
C ASP A 148 -22.77 -0.79 8.38
N GLY A 149 -21.82 -0.69 7.44
CA GLY A 149 -21.63 0.50 6.61
C GLY A 149 -22.81 0.82 5.68
N ILE A 150 -23.60 -0.17 5.24
CA ILE A 150 -24.72 0.05 4.31
C ILE A 150 -25.99 0.45 5.07
N SER A 151 -26.30 -0.23 6.18
CA SER A 151 -27.47 0.13 6.99
C SER A 151 -27.21 1.25 7.99
N ASN A 152 -25.95 1.69 8.13
CA ASN A 152 -25.48 2.75 9.03
C ASN A 152 -25.85 2.45 10.51
N ASN A 153 -25.62 1.21 10.95
CA ASN A 153 -25.98 0.75 12.29
C ASN A 153 -24.75 0.22 13.05
N LEU A 154 -24.53 0.74 14.26
CA LEU A 154 -23.66 0.13 15.25
C LEU A 154 -24.42 -0.99 15.97
N VAL A 155 -23.85 -2.19 15.97
CA VAL A 155 -24.47 -3.43 16.46
C VAL A 155 -23.54 -4.10 17.47
N GLY A 156 -24.10 -4.61 18.56
CA GLY A 156 -23.38 -5.30 19.62
C GLY A 156 -23.95 -6.70 19.88
N SER A 157 -23.07 -7.66 20.12
CA SER A 157 -23.42 -9.03 20.52
C SER A 157 -23.27 -9.19 22.03
N SER A 158 -24.27 -9.75 22.69
CA SER A 158 -24.13 -10.34 24.03
C SER A 158 -23.89 -11.85 23.92
N ASN A 159 -23.88 -12.59 25.03
CA ASN A 159 -23.77 -14.06 24.96
C ASN A 159 -24.91 -14.74 24.17
N THR A 160 -26.12 -14.16 24.15
CA THR A 160 -27.35 -14.84 23.69
C THR A 160 -28.24 -14.01 22.77
N SER A 161 -27.86 -12.77 22.49
CA SER A 161 -28.74 -11.79 21.86
C SER A 161 -27.96 -10.70 21.13
N LEU A 162 -28.51 -10.21 20.02
CA LEU A 162 -28.02 -9.07 19.24
C LEU A 162 -28.72 -7.78 19.67
N TYR A 163 -27.97 -6.67 19.73
CA TYR A 163 -28.46 -5.35 20.10
C TYR A 163 -28.02 -4.31 19.07
N MET A 164 -28.92 -3.39 18.73
CA MET A 164 -28.56 -2.11 18.12
C MET A 164 -28.05 -1.19 19.23
N VAL A 165 -26.98 -0.45 18.97
CA VAL A 165 -26.35 0.47 19.94
C VAL A 165 -26.38 1.88 19.34
N ASP A 166 -26.91 2.84 20.10
CA ASP A 166 -26.95 4.24 19.68
C ASP A 166 -25.57 4.91 19.89
N GLU A 167 -24.97 5.46 18.83
CA GLU A 167 -23.61 6.05 18.86
C GLU A 167 -23.51 7.34 19.71
N GLU A 168 -24.60 8.08 19.90
CA GLU A 168 -24.61 9.35 20.64
C GLU A 168 -24.82 9.17 22.15
N SER A 169 -25.53 8.11 22.55
CA SER A 169 -25.94 7.88 23.94
C SER A 169 -25.47 6.56 24.54
N GLY A 170 -25.04 5.60 23.72
CA GLY A 170 -24.68 4.24 24.11
C GLY A 170 -25.87 3.34 24.49
N GLU A 171 -27.11 3.82 24.33
CA GLU A 171 -28.32 3.06 24.68
C GLU A 171 -28.48 1.81 23.81
N GLN A 172 -28.83 0.69 24.43
CA GLN A 172 -28.87 -0.63 23.81
C GLN A 172 -30.32 -1.07 23.54
N THR A 173 -30.66 -1.31 22.28
CA THR A 173 -31.98 -1.82 21.87
C THR A 173 -31.88 -3.27 21.40
N LEU A 174 -32.60 -4.18 22.03
CA LEU A 174 -32.63 -5.59 21.63
C LEU A 174 -33.20 -5.75 20.21
N ILE A 175 -32.41 -6.35 19.31
CA ILE A 175 -32.86 -6.81 17.99
C ILE A 175 -33.54 -8.17 18.16
N GLY A 176 -32.82 -9.16 18.69
CA GLY A 176 -33.36 -10.48 18.95
C GLY A 176 -32.38 -11.46 19.60
N LEU A 177 -32.77 -12.73 19.67
CA LEU A 177 -32.03 -13.80 20.35
C LEU A 177 -31.29 -14.65 19.33
N PHE A 178 -30.06 -15.06 19.65
CA PHE A 178 -29.31 -16.01 18.83
C PHE A 178 -29.86 -17.43 18.98
N ASP A 179 -30.08 -18.12 17.85
CA ASP A 179 -30.61 -19.48 17.78
C ASP A 179 -29.50 -20.55 17.97
N LEU A 180 -28.68 -20.35 19.01
CA LEU A 180 -27.51 -21.18 19.30
C LEU A 180 -27.85 -22.47 20.08
N PRO A 181 -26.96 -23.48 20.04
CA PRO A 181 -27.04 -24.65 20.91
C PRO A 181 -27.08 -24.30 22.42
N GLU A 182 -27.71 -25.17 23.24
CA GLU A 182 -27.85 -24.94 24.68
C GLU A 182 -26.46 -24.88 25.37
N GLY A 183 -26.08 -23.69 25.86
CA GLY A 183 -24.83 -23.44 26.57
C GLY A 183 -23.78 -22.66 25.77
N SER A 184 -23.99 -22.49 24.46
CA SER A 184 -23.19 -21.62 23.58
C SER A 184 -23.26 -20.15 24.00
N LYS A 185 -22.24 -19.37 23.59
CA LYS A 185 -22.15 -17.93 23.81
C LYS A 185 -21.51 -17.23 22.60
N MET A 186 -22.22 -16.24 22.06
CA MET A 186 -21.69 -15.38 21.01
C MET A 186 -20.65 -14.38 21.57
N GLY A 187 -19.55 -14.23 20.85
CA GLY A 187 -18.41 -13.36 21.13
C GLY A 187 -18.34 -12.19 20.16
N GLY A 188 -17.17 -11.92 19.58
CA GLY A 188 -16.98 -10.97 18.49
C GLY A 188 -17.93 -11.18 17.31
N ILE A 189 -18.33 -10.08 16.69
CA ILE A 189 -19.12 -10.03 15.45
C ILE A 189 -18.45 -9.06 14.47
N ALA A 190 -18.67 -9.23 13.17
CA ALA A 190 -18.19 -8.33 12.12
C ALA A 190 -19.19 -8.28 10.96
N PHE A 191 -19.31 -7.15 10.27
CA PHE A 191 -20.01 -7.06 8.99
C PHE A 191 -19.02 -7.10 7.84
N ASP A 192 -19.37 -7.78 6.74
CA ASP A 192 -18.65 -7.62 5.47
C ASP A 192 -19.17 -6.43 4.65
N SER A 193 -18.57 -6.21 3.48
CA SER A 193 -18.97 -5.13 2.55
C SER A 193 -20.32 -5.36 1.85
N GLU A 194 -21.01 -6.48 2.09
CA GLU A 194 -22.36 -6.77 1.58
C GLU A 194 -23.42 -6.78 2.71
N SER A 195 -23.06 -6.32 3.93
CA SER A 195 -23.88 -6.34 5.15
C SER A 195 -24.20 -7.73 5.71
N ASN A 196 -23.43 -8.76 5.36
CA ASN A 196 -23.53 -10.05 6.03
C ASN A 196 -22.89 -9.95 7.42
N CYS A 197 -23.67 -10.19 8.48
CA CYS A 197 -23.16 -10.16 9.86
C CYS A 197 -22.62 -11.54 10.24
N TYR A 198 -21.34 -11.62 10.56
CA TYR A 198 -20.66 -12.83 11.01
C TYR A 198 -20.44 -12.79 12.52
N GLY A 199 -20.54 -13.93 13.20
CA GLY A 199 -20.40 -14.02 14.65
C GLY A 199 -19.73 -15.28 15.15
N ILE A 200 -18.89 -15.09 16.17
CA ILE A 200 -18.00 -16.10 16.73
C ILE A 200 -18.58 -16.70 18.01
N GLU A 201 -18.93 -17.98 18.00
CA GLU A 201 -19.40 -18.70 19.18
C GLU A 201 -18.22 -19.37 19.89
N TYR A 202 -17.91 -18.91 21.10
CA TYR A 202 -16.64 -19.20 21.78
C TYR A 202 -16.68 -20.34 22.81
N VAL A 203 -17.78 -21.10 22.89
CA VAL A 203 -17.86 -22.32 23.72
C VAL A 203 -17.60 -23.58 22.91
N ASN A 204 -18.04 -23.62 21.65
CA ASN A 204 -17.74 -24.73 20.72
C ASN A 204 -16.70 -24.36 19.65
N ASN A 205 -16.29 -23.10 19.58
CA ASN A 205 -15.37 -22.55 18.59
C ASN A 205 -15.93 -22.67 17.17
N ASP A 206 -17.06 -21.98 16.93
CA ASP A 206 -17.83 -22.06 15.69
C ASP A 206 -18.16 -20.65 15.14
N LEU A 207 -18.15 -20.50 13.82
CA LEU A 207 -18.63 -19.32 13.10
C LEU A 207 -20.11 -19.49 12.69
N TYR A 208 -20.89 -18.44 12.88
CA TYR A 208 -22.29 -18.31 12.46
C TYR A 208 -22.47 -17.07 11.59
N LEU A 209 -23.38 -17.16 10.61
CA LEU A 209 -24.02 -16.01 10.00
C LEU A 209 -25.16 -15.56 10.94
N ILE A 210 -25.32 -14.27 11.13
CA ILE A 210 -26.35 -13.64 11.95
C ILE A 210 -27.26 -12.84 11.02
N ASP A 211 -28.57 -13.10 11.07
CA ASP A 211 -29.57 -12.21 10.48
C ASP A 211 -29.64 -10.93 11.33
N SER A 212 -29.21 -9.80 10.78
CA SER A 212 -29.06 -8.52 11.50
C SER A 212 -30.40 -7.85 11.84
N ASP A 213 -31.50 -8.26 11.20
CA ASP A 213 -32.86 -7.76 11.47
C ASP A 213 -33.56 -8.51 12.63
N THR A 214 -33.17 -9.78 12.87
CA THR A 214 -33.88 -10.69 13.79
C THR A 214 -33.02 -11.32 14.88
N GLY A 215 -31.69 -11.33 14.70
CA GLY A 215 -30.74 -12.06 15.54
C GLY A 215 -30.74 -13.59 15.34
N GLU A 216 -31.54 -14.16 14.42
CA GLU A 216 -31.48 -15.59 14.12
C GLU A 216 -30.11 -15.97 13.54
N THR A 217 -29.60 -17.18 13.81
CA THR A 217 -28.22 -17.59 13.45
C THR A 217 -28.17 -18.84 12.59
N GLU A 218 -27.47 -18.79 11.47
CA GLU A 218 -27.15 -19.94 10.63
C GLU A 218 -25.70 -20.39 10.86
N TYR A 219 -25.50 -21.66 11.22
CA TYR A 219 -24.17 -22.24 11.41
C TYR A 219 -23.40 -22.33 10.10
N ILE A 220 -22.21 -21.73 10.03
CA ILE A 220 -21.31 -21.82 8.87
C ILE A 220 -20.36 -23.02 9.04
N GLY A 221 -19.58 -23.03 10.13
CA GLY A 221 -18.52 -24.01 10.32
C GLY A 221 -17.70 -23.77 11.58
N SER A 222 -16.76 -24.68 11.88
CA SER A 222 -15.92 -24.58 13.07
C SER A 222 -14.63 -23.80 12.77
N LEU A 223 -14.18 -23.01 13.75
CA LEU A 223 -12.95 -22.21 13.69
C LEU A 223 -11.69 -23.05 13.47
N GLY A 224 -11.72 -24.34 13.82
CA GLY A 224 -10.54 -25.22 13.76
C GLY A 224 -9.47 -24.90 14.82
N ILE A 225 -9.67 -23.84 15.62
CA ILE A 225 -8.84 -23.40 16.74
C ILE A 225 -9.66 -23.36 18.03
N ASP A 226 -8.99 -23.47 19.18
CA ASP A 226 -9.65 -23.39 20.50
C ASP A 226 -9.50 -21.98 21.07
N ILE A 227 -10.52 -21.13 20.90
CA ILE A 227 -10.53 -19.78 21.45
C ILE A 227 -10.92 -19.86 22.94
N ASN A 228 -9.94 -19.61 23.81
CA ASN A 228 -10.02 -19.89 25.25
C ASN A 228 -10.81 -18.80 26.00
N GLY A 229 -12.05 -18.59 25.60
CA GLY A 229 -12.86 -17.42 25.95
C GLY A 229 -13.15 -16.54 24.74
N ASN A 230 -13.49 -15.28 25.00
CA ASN A 230 -13.94 -14.37 23.95
C ASN A 230 -12.83 -14.05 22.92
N ALA A 231 -13.25 -13.79 21.69
CA ALA A 231 -12.39 -13.32 20.59
C ALA A 231 -13.06 -12.12 19.92
N PHE A 232 -12.27 -11.28 19.25
CA PHE A 232 -12.71 -10.03 18.62
C PHE A 232 -12.51 -10.14 17.12
N LEU A 233 -13.60 -9.93 16.38
CA LEU A 233 -13.68 -10.13 14.95
C LEU A 233 -13.79 -8.78 14.26
N ASP A 234 -13.12 -8.60 13.13
CA ASP A 234 -13.38 -7.49 12.21
C ASP A 234 -13.15 -7.94 10.75
N TYR A 235 -13.57 -7.13 9.78
CA TYR A 235 -13.50 -7.45 8.35
C TYR A 235 -12.50 -6.54 7.64
N CYS A 236 -11.57 -7.14 6.88
CA CYS A 236 -10.65 -6.42 6.02
C CYS A 236 -11.27 -6.32 4.62
N VAL A 237 -11.61 -5.09 4.21
CA VAL A 237 -12.22 -4.87 2.91
C VAL A 237 -11.19 -4.91 1.77
N GLU A 238 -9.92 -4.54 2.02
CA GLU A 238 -8.83 -4.65 1.05
C GLU A 238 -8.53 -6.09 0.63
N GLU A 239 -8.72 -7.05 1.54
CA GLU A 239 -8.47 -8.48 1.31
C GLU A 239 -9.75 -9.34 1.20
N ASP A 240 -10.95 -8.73 1.28
CA ASP A 240 -12.27 -9.38 1.20
C ASP A 240 -12.40 -10.60 2.14
N CYS A 241 -12.10 -10.40 3.43
CA CYS A 241 -12.16 -11.47 4.43
C CYS A 241 -12.12 -10.99 5.89
N LEU A 242 -12.54 -11.90 6.78
CA LEU A 242 -12.58 -11.68 8.22
C LEU A 242 -11.21 -11.91 8.89
N TYR A 243 -10.95 -11.21 9.99
CA TYR A 243 -9.80 -11.44 10.86
C TYR A 243 -10.24 -11.48 12.32
N LEU A 244 -9.55 -12.33 13.09
CA LEU A 244 -9.89 -12.66 14.46
C LEU A 244 -8.69 -12.44 15.38
N SER A 245 -8.80 -11.44 16.25
CA SER A 245 -7.95 -11.32 17.44
C SER A 245 -8.47 -12.29 18.52
N THR A 246 -7.59 -13.14 19.03
CA THR A 246 -7.94 -14.19 19.99
C THR A 246 -7.03 -14.14 21.21
N TYR A 247 -7.52 -14.65 22.34
CA TYR A 247 -6.68 -15.15 23.42
C TYR A 247 -6.88 -16.65 23.58
N THR A 248 -5.80 -17.41 23.39
CA THR A 248 -5.81 -18.88 23.44
C THR A 248 -5.00 -19.33 24.67
N ASP A 249 -3.71 -19.60 24.51
CA ASP A 249 -2.70 -19.54 25.58
C ASP A 249 -1.91 -18.21 25.57
N LYS A 250 -1.99 -17.48 24.46
CA LYS A 250 -1.46 -16.14 24.22
C LYS A 250 -2.40 -15.37 23.28
N GLY A 251 -2.18 -14.06 23.17
CA GLY A 251 -2.75 -13.21 22.14
C GLY A 251 -2.25 -13.57 20.74
N ARG A 252 -3.17 -13.78 19.79
CA ARG A 252 -2.88 -14.17 18.41
C ARG A 252 -3.88 -13.58 17.41
N LEU A 253 -3.39 -13.25 16.22
CA LEU A 253 -4.20 -12.85 15.06
C LEU A 253 -4.36 -14.03 14.09
N TYR A 254 -5.57 -14.21 13.58
CA TYR A 254 -5.94 -15.19 12.56
C TYR A 254 -6.72 -14.52 11.43
N LYS A 255 -6.56 -15.01 10.19
CA LYS A 255 -7.47 -14.78 9.06
C LYS A 255 -8.58 -15.82 9.14
N LEU A 256 -9.83 -15.44 8.88
CA LEU A 256 -11.00 -16.30 8.99
C LEU A 256 -11.72 -16.41 7.64
N ASP A 257 -11.91 -17.64 7.17
CA ASP A 257 -12.74 -17.93 6.00
C ASP A 257 -14.23 -17.84 6.37
N GLN A 258 -14.90 -16.80 5.88
CA GLN A 258 -16.32 -16.53 6.16
C GLN A 258 -17.30 -17.55 5.55
N TYR A 259 -16.85 -18.43 4.66
CA TYR A 259 -17.68 -19.47 4.02
C TYR A 259 -17.52 -20.85 4.65
N THR A 260 -16.39 -21.12 5.32
CA THR A 260 -16.12 -22.41 5.98
C THR A 260 -15.97 -22.32 7.49
N GLY A 261 -15.83 -21.11 8.03
CA GLY A 261 -15.55 -20.85 9.42
C GLY A 261 -14.11 -21.08 9.84
N VAL A 262 -13.20 -21.55 8.98
CA VAL A 262 -11.85 -21.98 9.41
C VAL A 262 -10.90 -20.79 9.60
N CYS A 263 -10.18 -20.78 10.73
CA CYS A 263 -9.11 -19.83 11.01
C CYS A 263 -7.74 -20.30 10.50
N SER A 264 -7.06 -19.42 9.76
CA SER A 264 -5.64 -19.52 9.38
C SER A 264 -4.81 -18.59 10.25
N PHE A 265 -3.73 -19.10 10.85
CA PHE A 265 -2.87 -18.32 11.75
C PHE A 265 -2.03 -17.29 10.98
N ILE A 266 -1.94 -16.05 11.49
CA ILE A 266 -1.08 -14.99 10.93
C ILE A 266 0.13 -14.76 11.82
N GLY A 267 -0.07 -14.57 13.12
CA GLY A 267 1.03 -14.30 14.05
C GLY A 267 0.59 -14.13 15.49
N GLU A 268 1.54 -14.29 16.42
CA GLU A 268 1.33 -13.93 17.82
C GLU A 268 1.46 -12.41 17.98
N PHE A 269 0.63 -11.81 18.84
CA PHE A 269 0.81 -10.41 19.22
C PHE A 269 2.09 -10.25 20.04
N GLN A 270 2.70 -9.05 20.00
CA GLN A 270 3.91 -8.74 20.76
C GLN A 270 3.77 -9.15 22.23
N GLY A 271 4.70 -9.95 22.75
CA GLY A 271 4.66 -10.45 24.14
C GLY A 271 3.50 -11.41 24.47
N GLY A 272 2.72 -11.84 23.47
CA GLY A 272 1.47 -12.57 23.62
C GLY A 272 0.31 -11.69 24.09
N ALA A 273 0.35 -10.38 23.81
CA ALA A 273 -0.59 -9.39 24.35
C ALA A 273 -2.07 -9.64 24.00
N GLU A 274 -2.94 -9.44 25.00
CA GLU A 274 -4.39 -9.54 24.89
C GLU A 274 -4.96 -8.31 24.19
N ILE A 275 -5.10 -8.36 22.85
CA ILE A 275 -5.64 -7.27 22.04
C ILE A 275 -7.16 -7.36 21.95
N SER A 276 -7.83 -6.55 22.76
CA SER A 276 -9.28 -6.31 22.70
C SER A 276 -9.62 -5.14 21.77
N ALA A 277 -10.90 -4.84 21.59
CA ALA A 277 -11.37 -3.72 20.74
C ALA A 277 -10.72 -3.69 19.34
N PHE A 278 -10.36 -4.86 18.82
CA PHE A 278 -9.64 -5.04 17.57
C PHE A 278 -10.46 -4.52 16.38
N ILE A 279 -9.79 -3.78 15.53
CA ILE A 279 -10.31 -3.22 14.29
C ILE A 279 -9.19 -3.15 13.23
N ILE A 280 -9.57 -3.21 11.97
CA ILE A 280 -8.70 -3.05 10.80
C ILE A 280 -8.96 -1.67 10.21
N ASP A 281 -7.90 -0.90 9.92
CA ASP A 281 -7.98 0.49 9.46
C ASP A 281 -8.64 0.60 8.07
N PRO A 282 -9.87 1.15 7.95
CA PRO A 282 -10.51 1.35 6.66
C PRO A 282 -10.09 2.68 5.99
N LEU A 283 -9.22 3.49 6.58
CA LEU A 283 -9.13 4.91 6.19
C LEU A 283 -8.34 5.20 4.89
N ARG A 284 -7.77 4.20 4.19
CA ARG A 284 -6.95 4.44 2.98
C ARG A 284 -7.62 4.11 1.64
N PHE A 285 -8.76 3.42 1.66
CA PHE A 285 -9.55 3.12 0.47
C PHE A 285 -11.00 3.59 0.54
N TYR A 286 -11.53 3.83 1.74
CA TYR A 286 -12.95 4.14 1.97
C TYR A 286 -13.23 5.64 2.09
N LEU A 287 -12.26 6.44 2.55
CA LEU A 287 -12.39 7.89 2.50
C LEU A 287 -12.49 8.41 1.05
N PRO A 288 -13.35 9.40 0.78
CA PRO A 288 -13.29 10.16 -0.46
C PRO A 288 -11.95 10.89 -0.57
N ASN A 289 -11.68 11.46 -1.73
CA ASN A 289 -10.62 12.45 -1.90
C ASN A 289 -11.26 13.80 -2.21
N ALA A 290 -11.11 14.76 -1.30
CA ALA A 290 -11.50 16.15 -1.51
C ALA A 290 -10.51 16.84 -2.45
N ASN A 291 -11.01 17.57 -3.47
CA ASN A 291 -10.18 18.40 -4.33
C ASN A 291 -11.00 19.45 -5.08
N PHE A 292 -10.55 20.71 -5.08
CA PHE A 292 -11.23 21.78 -5.81
C PHE A 292 -10.32 22.76 -6.56
N THR A 293 -10.95 23.52 -7.45
CA THR A 293 -10.35 24.65 -8.18
C THR A 293 -11.25 25.88 -8.08
N TRP A 294 -10.77 27.05 -8.47
CA TRP A 294 -11.58 28.29 -8.47
C TRP A 294 -11.32 29.17 -9.70
N SER A 295 -12.29 30.03 -10.04
CA SER A 295 -12.21 30.96 -11.15
C SER A 295 -12.94 32.28 -10.83
N PRO A 296 -12.35 33.46 -11.06
CA PRO A 296 -11.02 33.68 -11.67
C PRO A 296 -9.88 33.29 -10.73
N GLN A 297 -8.74 32.88 -11.31
CA GLN A 297 -7.54 32.43 -10.56
C GLN A 297 -6.82 33.55 -9.79
N ASN A 298 -7.07 34.82 -10.13
CA ASN A 298 -6.56 36.00 -9.42
C ASN A 298 -7.75 36.95 -9.20
N PRO A 299 -8.63 36.63 -8.23
CA PRO A 299 -9.84 37.40 -7.99
C PRO A 299 -9.53 38.74 -7.33
N GLN A 300 -10.33 39.74 -7.66
CA GLN A 300 -10.32 41.05 -7.02
C GLN A 300 -11.43 41.16 -5.98
N THR A 301 -11.29 42.08 -5.05
CA THR A 301 -12.35 42.41 -4.09
C THR A 301 -13.64 42.78 -4.82
N GLY A 302 -14.74 42.09 -4.51
CA GLY A 302 -16.04 42.22 -5.19
C GLY A 302 -16.22 41.39 -6.47
N ASP A 303 -15.25 40.56 -6.87
CA ASP A 303 -15.46 39.54 -7.91
C ASP A 303 -16.27 38.36 -7.35
N THR A 304 -17.23 37.85 -8.14
CA THR A 304 -17.84 36.54 -7.88
C THR A 304 -16.87 35.44 -8.30
N ILE A 305 -16.54 34.54 -7.38
CA ILE A 305 -15.57 33.46 -7.59
C ILE A 305 -16.34 32.14 -7.61
N GLU A 306 -16.30 31.45 -8.74
CA GLU A 306 -16.82 30.09 -8.87
C GLU A 306 -15.78 29.12 -8.28
N PHE A 307 -16.20 28.31 -7.31
CA PHE A 307 -15.44 27.20 -6.75
C PHE A 307 -15.99 25.89 -7.31
N ASN A 308 -15.10 25.01 -7.74
CA ASN A 308 -15.45 23.76 -8.41
C ASN A 308 -14.70 22.58 -7.79
N ALA A 309 -15.43 21.78 -7.01
CA ALA A 309 -14.99 20.55 -6.36
C ALA A 309 -15.22 19.28 -7.19
N SER A 310 -15.55 19.37 -8.48
CA SER A 310 -15.88 18.19 -9.33
C SER A 310 -14.69 17.25 -9.60
N SER A 311 -13.50 17.59 -9.09
CA SER A 311 -12.32 16.73 -9.04
C SER A 311 -12.32 15.79 -7.83
N SER A 312 -13.21 15.99 -6.86
CA SER A 312 -13.37 15.12 -5.70
C SER A 312 -14.01 13.79 -6.12
N TYR A 313 -13.59 12.68 -5.51
CA TYR A 313 -14.09 11.33 -5.83
C TYR A 313 -13.97 10.39 -4.64
N SER A 314 -14.94 9.49 -4.44
CA SER A 314 -14.74 8.29 -3.62
C SER A 314 -14.38 7.11 -4.54
N LYS A 315 -13.67 6.12 -4.00
CA LYS A 315 -13.34 4.88 -4.73
C LYS A 315 -14.45 3.83 -4.60
N ILE A 316 -15.27 3.95 -3.56
CA ILE A 316 -16.26 2.96 -3.13
C ILE A 316 -17.66 3.57 -2.90
N GLY A 317 -17.82 4.86 -3.22
CA GLY A 317 -19.08 5.60 -3.17
C GLY A 317 -19.16 6.75 -4.20
N GLU A 318 -20.26 7.49 -4.18
CA GLU A 318 -20.44 8.75 -4.91
C GLU A 318 -20.40 9.95 -3.94
N ILE A 319 -19.74 11.05 -4.31
CA ILE A 319 -19.74 12.28 -3.48
C ILE A 319 -21.13 12.93 -3.52
N ILE A 320 -21.81 12.99 -2.37
CA ILE A 320 -23.18 13.52 -2.25
C ILE A 320 -23.25 14.91 -1.62
N LEU A 321 -22.25 15.32 -0.85
CA LEU A 321 -22.25 16.59 -0.12
C LEU A 321 -20.89 17.27 -0.20
N TYR A 322 -20.92 18.58 -0.41
CA TYR A 322 -19.78 19.49 -0.41
C TYR A 322 -20.07 20.59 0.61
N GLU A 323 -19.30 20.63 1.68
CA GLU A 323 -19.35 21.66 2.72
C GLU A 323 -18.12 22.57 2.60
N TRP A 324 -18.32 23.89 2.69
CA TRP A 324 -17.28 24.89 2.48
C TRP A 324 -17.18 25.83 3.67
N ASP A 325 -15.98 25.93 4.24
CA ASP A 325 -15.59 26.94 5.22
C ASP A 325 -14.73 27.99 4.49
N TRP A 326 -15.20 29.23 4.44
CA TRP A 326 -14.55 30.32 3.69
C TRP A 326 -13.51 31.10 4.51
N ASN A 327 -13.38 30.81 5.80
CA ASN A 327 -12.62 31.63 6.73
C ASN A 327 -11.69 30.82 7.66
N ASN A 328 -11.85 29.50 7.67
CA ASN A 328 -11.17 28.49 8.48
C ASN A 328 -11.34 28.68 10.00
N ASP A 329 -12.56 29.02 10.44
CA ASP A 329 -12.97 28.99 11.86
C ASP A 329 -13.56 27.64 12.30
N LEU A 330 -13.56 26.65 11.39
CA LEU A 330 -14.09 25.29 11.56
C LEU A 330 -15.63 25.24 11.60
N ILE A 331 -16.30 26.26 11.08
CA ILE A 331 -17.74 26.29 10.82
C ILE A 331 -17.96 26.35 9.32
N PHE A 332 -18.49 25.28 8.74
CA PHE A 332 -18.83 25.25 7.33
C PHE A 332 -20.00 26.22 7.04
N ASP A 333 -19.74 27.21 6.20
CA ASP A 333 -20.63 28.31 5.85
C ASP A 333 -21.68 27.91 4.79
N VAL A 334 -21.32 26.99 3.89
CA VAL A 334 -22.13 26.58 2.73
C VAL A 334 -22.10 25.08 2.54
N ASN A 335 -23.30 24.48 2.55
CA ASN A 335 -23.51 23.05 2.31
C ASN A 335 -24.28 22.87 0.99
N SER A 336 -23.78 22.00 0.11
CA SER A 336 -24.26 21.89 -1.28
C SER A 336 -24.18 20.44 -1.79
N GLU A 337 -25.24 19.96 -2.44
CA GLU A 337 -25.22 18.73 -3.27
C GLU A 337 -24.51 18.95 -4.63
N SER A 338 -24.26 20.21 -5.00
CA SER A 338 -23.53 20.61 -6.19
C SER A 338 -22.03 20.78 -5.88
N PRO A 339 -21.11 20.20 -6.68
CA PRO A 339 -19.68 20.49 -6.58
C PRO A 339 -19.31 21.93 -6.95
N LEU A 340 -20.25 22.66 -7.58
CA LEU A 340 -20.10 24.07 -7.91
C LEU A 340 -20.77 24.94 -6.85
N THR A 341 -20.05 25.95 -6.37
CA THR A 341 -20.57 27.03 -5.51
C THR A 341 -19.91 28.35 -5.88
N GLU A 342 -20.44 29.47 -5.39
CA GLU A 342 -19.91 30.82 -5.64
C GLU A 342 -19.70 31.57 -4.31
N TYR A 343 -18.57 32.26 -4.17
CA TYR A 343 -18.30 33.14 -3.02
C TYR A 343 -17.64 34.47 -3.46
N MET A 344 -17.68 35.48 -2.58
CA MET A 344 -17.15 36.82 -2.83
C MET A 344 -16.62 37.42 -1.52
N TRP A 345 -15.43 38.00 -1.56
CA TRP A 345 -14.87 38.79 -0.46
C TRP A 345 -14.92 40.29 -0.76
N GLU A 346 -15.40 41.07 0.20
CA GLU A 346 -15.55 42.54 0.16
C GLU A 346 -14.30 43.29 0.69
N GLU A 347 -13.29 42.56 1.15
CA GLU A 347 -11.99 43.10 1.57
C GLU A 347 -10.85 42.40 0.81
N THR A 348 -9.70 43.07 0.72
CA THR A 348 -8.46 42.50 0.15
C THR A 348 -7.76 41.67 1.22
N GLY A 349 -7.35 40.44 0.90
CA GLY A 349 -6.78 39.49 1.86
C GLY A 349 -6.44 38.14 1.26
N TYR A 350 -5.90 37.26 2.09
CA TYR A 350 -5.72 35.84 1.80
C TYR A 350 -6.68 35.03 2.69
N TYR A 351 -7.35 34.05 2.09
CA TYR A 351 -8.43 33.32 2.73
C TYR A 351 -8.16 31.81 2.62
N PRO A 352 -7.92 31.10 3.74
CA PRO A 352 -7.94 29.65 3.75
C PRO A 352 -9.37 29.17 3.52
N VAL A 353 -9.59 28.49 2.40
CA VAL A 353 -10.85 27.87 2.03
C VAL A 353 -10.71 26.37 2.24
N THR A 354 -11.49 25.81 3.16
CA THR A 354 -11.52 24.37 3.42
C THR A 354 -12.77 23.77 2.77
N LEU A 355 -12.56 22.82 1.87
CA LEU A 355 -13.59 21.93 1.38
C LEU A 355 -13.63 20.69 2.27
N LEU A 356 -14.82 20.30 2.68
CA LEU A 356 -15.16 19.00 3.24
C LEU A 356 -16.11 18.31 2.25
N VAL A 357 -15.79 17.08 1.84
CA VAL A 357 -16.68 16.26 1.01
C VAL A 357 -17.17 15.05 1.79
N TRP A 358 -18.42 14.67 1.57
CA TRP A 358 -18.98 13.40 2.05
C TRP A 358 -19.41 12.53 0.88
N ASP A 359 -19.14 11.23 0.98
CA ASP A 359 -19.73 10.24 0.08
C ASP A 359 -21.05 9.67 0.59
N ASP A 360 -21.74 8.91 -0.26
CA ASP A 360 -23.02 8.26 0.03
C ASP A 360 -22.94 7.20 1.14
N ASN A 361 -21.72 6.79 1.50
CA ASN A 361 -21.43 5.97 2.67
C ASN A 361 -21.04 6.82 3.88
N ASN A 362 -21.34 8.12 3.96
CA ASN A 362 -20.97 9.01 5.09
C ASN A 362 -19.46 9.04 5.42
N ASN A 363 -18.56 8.60 4.53
CA ASN A 363 -17.13 8.88 4.68
C ASN A 363 -16.87 10.35 4.38
N MET A 364 -15.84 10.93 5.01
CA MET A 364 -15.46 12.32 4.78
C MET A 364 -13.97 12.53 4.53
N ASP A 365 -13.64 13.51 3.70
CA ASP A 365 -12.27 13.99 3.49
C ASP A 365 -12.25 15.52 3.35
N THR A 366 -11.11 16.14 3.66
CA THR A 366 -10.95 17.59 3.64
C THR A 366 -9.72 18.01 2.85
N GLU A 367 -9.87 19.04 2.01
CA GLU A 367 -8.76 19.68 1.29
C GLU A 367 -8.84 21.20 1.48
N GLN A 368 -7.70 21.86 1.69
CA GLN A 368 -7.63 23.30 1.91
C GLN A 368 -6.74 23.99 0.88
N TYR A 369 -7.24 25.09 0.30
CA TYR A 369 -6.44 26.00 -0.52
C TYR A 369 -6.55 27.46 -0.08
N ILE A 370 -5.48 28.22 -0.28
CA ILE A 370 -5.45 29.66 -0.01
C ILE A 370 -5.87 30.44 -1.25
N VAL A 371 -6.95 31.19 -1.11
CA VAL A 371 -7.43 32.13 -2.13
C VAL A 371 -6.95 33.54 -1.77
N HIS A 372 -6.07 34.08 -2.60
CA HIS A 372 -5.67 35.49 -2.53
C HIS A 372 -6.67 36.34 -3.30
N VAL A 373 -7.28 37.31 -2.63
CA VAL A 373 -8.23 38.27 -3.22
C VAL A 373 -7.63 39.66 -3.10
N GLY A 374 -7.37 40.32 -4.22
CA GLY A 374 -6.70 41.62 -4.22
C GLY A 374 -6.50 42.22 -5.61
N LYS A 375 -5.86 43.38 -5.69
CA LYS A 375 -5.53 44.03 -6.98
C LYS A 375 -4.34 43.32 -7.63
N THR A 376 -4.29 43.33 -8.95
CA THR A 376 -3.09 42.92 -9.70
C THR A 376 -2.19 44.13 -9.96
N LEU A 377 -0.97 44.12 -9.43
CA LEU A 377 0.07 45.09 -9.74
C LEU A 377 0.99 44.53 -10.84
N TYR A 378 1.25 45.34 -11.87
CA TYR A 378 1.97 44.90 -13.06
C TYR A 378 3.41 45.43 -13.09
N VAL A 379 4.39 44.53 -13.25
CA VAL A 379 5.81 44.88 -13.34
C VAL A 379 6.34 44.63 -14.75
N GLY A 380 7.01 45.61 -15.33
CA GLY A 380 7.52 45.57 -16.70
C GLY A 380 6.42 45.70 -17.76
N GLY A 381 6.68 45.21 -18.97
CA GLY A 381 5.73 45.27 -20.09
C GLY A 381 5.45 46.70 -20.60
N SER A 382 4.36 46.86 -21.35
CA SER A 382 3.90 48.17 -21.85
C SER A 382 2.49 48.47 -21.36
N GLY A 383 2.37 49.32 -20.34
CA GLY A 383 1.10 49.76 -19.77
C GLY A 383 1.26 51.04 -18.94
N PRO A 384 0.20 51.84 -18.77
CA PRO A 384 0.21 52.95 -17.83
C PRO A 384 0.32 52.42 -16.39
N ASN A 385 1.14 53.07 -15.58
CA ASN A 385 1.36 52.76 -14.15
C ASN A 385 2.03 51.41 -13.85
N ASN A 386 2.54 50.67 -14.85
CA ASN A 386 3.36 49.49 -14.58
C ASN A 386 4.65 49.88 -13.85
N TYR A 387 5.01 49.12 -12.81
CA TYR A 387 6.25 49.30 -12.05
C TYR A 387 7.45 48.84 -12.90
N THR A 388 8.62 49.46 -12.71
CA THR A 388 9.85 49.07 -13.43
C THR A 388 10.72 48.08 -12.64
N LYS A 389 10.31 47.80 -11.40
CA LYS A 389 10.97 46.94 -10.42
C LYS A 389 9.95 46.09 -9.70
N ILE A 390 10.36 44.90 -9.28
CA ILE A 390 9.49 43.97 -8.55
C ILE A 390 9.35 44.40 -7.09
N GLN A 391 10.43 44.87 -6.43
CA GLN A 391 10.33 45.31 -5.04
C GLN A 391 9.42 46.54 -4.88
N ASP A 392 9.51 47.53 -5.77
CA ASP A 392 8.67 48.73 -5.74
C ASP A 392 7.16 48.38 -5.83
N ALA A 393 6.80 47.25 -6.44
CA ALA A 393 5.41 46.76 -6.51
C ALA A 393 5.00 46.00 -5.24
N ILE A 394 5.90 45.19 -4.66
CA ILE A 394 5.66 44.51 -3.37
C ILE A 394 5.49 45.53 -2.24
N ASP A 395 6.28 46.62 -2.25
CA ASP A 395 6.23 47.68 -1.24
C ASP A 395 4.90 48.48 -1.27
N ASP A 396 4.17 48.48 -2.40
CA ASP A 396 2.86 49.14 -2.59
C ASP A 396 1.67 48.15 -2.58
N ALA A 397 1.94 46.88 -2.27
CA ALA A 397 0.96 45.81 -2.19
C ALA A 397 0.37 45.65 -0.79
N SER A 398 -0.88 45.21 -0.76
CA SER A 398 -1.56 44.68 0.41
C SER A 398 -1.49 43.15 0.42
N ASP A 399 -1.70 42.55 1.60
CA ASP A 399 -1.84 41.09 1.70
C ASP A 399 -3.09 40.66 0.91
N GLY A 400 -2.97 39.61 0.07
CA GLY A 400 -4.00 39.23 -0.91
C GLY A 400 -3.76 39.72 -2.35
N ASP A 401 -2.89 40.71 -2.57
CA ASP A 401 -2.60 41.20 -3.92
C ASP A 401 -1.79 40.20 -4.78
N THR A 402 -1.89 40.34 -6.10
CA THR A 402 -1.03 39.62 -7.07
C THR A 402 -0.03 40.58 -7.71
N ILE A 403 1.26 40.23 -7.68
CA ILE A 403 2.32 40.87 -8.46
C ILE A 403 2.53 40.07 -9.74
N PHE A 404 2.06 40.59 -10.88
CA PHE A 404 2.28 39.98 -12.19
C PHE A 404 3.49 40.62 -12.89
N VAL A 405 4.50 39.81 -13.19
CA VAL A 405 5.77 40.27 -13.78
C VAL A 405 5.87 39.81 -15.23
N PHE A 406 5.87 40.76 -16.16
CA PHE A 406 6.05 40.48 -17.59
C PHE A 406 7.46 39.96 -17.91
N ASN A 407 7.56 39.21 -19.00
CA ASN A 407 8.81 38.67 -19.55
C ASN A 407 9.90 39.76 -19.63
N GLY A 408 11.10 39.45 -19.13
CA GLY A 408 12.15 40.44 -18.93
C GLY A 408 13.33 39.90 -18.13
N THR A 409 14.27 40.78 -17.78
CA THR A 409 15.34 40.46 -16.82
C THR A 409 15.42 41.56 -15.78
N TYR A 410 15.17 41.20 -14.54
CA TYR A 410 15.11 42.07 -13.38
C TYR A 410 16.35 41.83 -12.52
N TYR A 411 17.07 42.91 -12.18
CA TYR A 411 18.32 42.86 -11.44
C TYR A 411 18.10 43.38 -10.01
N GLU A 412 17.57 42.52 -9.15
CA GLU A 412 17.01 42.88 -7.85
C GLU A 412 17.30 41.80 -6.80
N THR A 413 17.32 42.23 -5.53
CA THR A 413 17.16 41.37 -4.35
C THR A 413 15.74 41.62 -3.86
N ILE A 414 14.92 40.58 -3.77
CA ILE A 414 13.51 40.71 -3.40
C ILE A 414 13.30 40.24 -1.97
N ILE A 415 12.58 41.03 -1.18
CA ILE A 415 12.09 40.66 0.14
C ILE A 415 10.57 40.61 0.06
N VAL A 416 10.00 39.42 0.23
CA VAL A 416 8.55 39.22 0.29
C VAL A 416 8.12 39.17 1.76
N ASN A 417 7.53 40.28 2.20
CA ASN A 417 7.02 40.53 3.54
C ASN A 417 5.51 40.82 3.55
N LYS A 418 4.83 40.41 2.47
CA LYS A 418 3.38 40.46 2.24
C LYS A 418 2.88 39.11 1.76
N SER A 419 1.70 38.68 2.21
CA SER A 419 1.10 37.39 1.83
C SER A 419 0.42 37.53 0.46
N ILE A 420 1.21 37.32 -0.59
CA ILE A 420 0.88 37.68 -1.99
C ILE A 420 1.16 36.53 -2.96
N ASN A 421 0.54 36.61 -4.13
CA ASN A 421 1.00 35.87 -5.30
C ASN A 421 2.08 36.67 -6.04
N LEU A 422 3.26 36.09 -6.24
CA LEU A 422 4.30 36.64 -7.13
C LEU A 422 4.41 35.72 -8.36
N ILE A 423 3.93 36.21 -9.52
CA ILE A 423 3.74 35.40 -10.73
C ILE A 423 4.51 36.01 -11.91
N GLY A 424 5.43 35.23 -12.48
CA GLY A 424 6.10 35.57 -13.74
C GLY A 424 5.32 35.07 -14.96
N GLU A 425 5.25 35.88 -16.02
CA GLU A 425 4.50 35.57 -17.25
C GLU A 425 4.89 34.22 -17.88
N ASN A 426 6.18 33.85 -17.79
CA ASN A 426 6.65 32.55 -18.26
C ASN A 426 8.00 32.19 -17.62
N ARG A 427 8.08 31.00 -17.01
CA ARG A 427 9.31 30.53 -16.34
C ARG A 427 10.53 30.52 -17.24
N ASN A 428 10.39 30.37 -18.55
CA ASN A 428 11.51 30.28 -19.48
C ASN A 428 12.04 31.65 -19.95
N SER A 429 11.34 32.75 -19.66
CA SER A 429 11.68 34.10 -20.18
C SER A 429 11.48 35.26 -19.20
N THR A 430 10.97 35.00 -17.98
CA THR A 430 10.93 35.97 -16.88
C THR A 430 12.08 35.68 -15.92
N PHE A 431 13.15 36.47 -16.01
CA PHE A 431 14.41 36.23 -15.27
C PHE A 431 14.56 37.20 -14.09
N ILE A 432 14.89 36.68 -12.91
CA ILE A 432 15.35 37.49 -11.78
C ILE A 432 16.82 37.11 -11.51
N ARG A 433 17.67 38.13 -11.37
CA ARG A 433 19.12 37.99 -11.24
C ARG A 433 19.67 38.90 -10.17
N ASN A 434 20.68 38.40 -9.46
CA ASN A 434 21.36 39.12 -8.39
C ASN A 434 22.83 38.70 -8.42
N TRP A 435 23.75 39.61 -8.07
CA TRP A 435 25.20 39.37 -8.03
C TRP A 435 25.78 39.54 -6.61
N ASN A 436 24.92 39.61 -5.58
CA ASN A 436 25.33 39.65 -4.18
C ASN A 436 25.26 38.26 -3.51
N TRP A 437 25.61 38.23 -2.22
CA TRP A 437 25.74 37.02 -1.39
C TRP A 437 24.42 36.64 -0.66
N ASP A 438 23.31 37.27 -1.02
CA ASP A 438 21.99 37.06 -0.43
C ASP A 438 21.12 36.15 -1.33
N GLY A 439 19.92 35.80 -0.86
CA GLY A 439 18.86 35.23 -1.70
C GLY A 439 18.50 36.17 -2.85
N ILE A 440 18.14 35.62 -4.02
CA ILE A 440 17.48 36.41 -5.07
C ILE A 440 16.08 36.80 -4.59
N VAL A 441 15.38 35.86 -3.93
CA VAL A 441 14.15 36.11 -3.19
C VAL A 441 14.29 35.62 -1.74
N ASN A 442 13.94 36.46 -0.79
CA ASN A 442 13.83 36.15 0.63
C ASN A 442 12.37 36.28 1.07
N ILE A 443 11.72 35.16 1.39
CA ILE A 443 10.36 35.11 1.95
C ILE A 443 10.45 35.15 3.47
N VAL A 444 9.77 36.12 4.09
CA VAL A 444 9.80 36.38 5.54
C VAL A 444 8.40 36.56 6.14
N THR A 445 7.37 36.11 5.42
CA THR A 445 5.98 36.05 5.87
C THR A 445 5.33 34.79 5.31
N ASP A 446 4.29 34.33 5.99
CA ASP A 446 3.54 33.12 5.62
C ASP A 446 2.64 33.37 4.41
N TRP A 447 2.16 32.29 3.78
CA TRP A 447 1.17 32.34 2.70
C TRP A 447 1.64 33.13 1.46
N VAL A 448 2.86 32.87 0.99
CA VAL A 448 3.39 33.42 -0.27
C VAL A 448 3.42 32.35 -1.35
N ASN A 449 2.86 32.67 -2.52
CA ASN A 449 2.91 31.82 -3.70
C ASN A 449 3.88 32.41 -4.73
N ILE A 450 4.90 31.64 -5.16
CA ILE A 450 5.84 32.07 -6.21
C ILE A 450 5.81 31.09 -7.38
N SER A 451 5.60 31.62 -8.59
CA SER A 451 5.64 30.80 -9.81
C SER A 451 6.05 31.57 -11.08
N GLY A 452 6.44 30.85 -12.13
CA GLY A 452 6.63 31.46 -13.46
C GLY A 452 7.96 32.20 -13.67
N PHE A 453 8.98 31.97 -12.84
CA PHE A 453 10.29 32.63 -12.93
C PHE A 453 11.44 31.68 -13.27
N THR A 454 12.53 32.24 -13.82
CA THR A 454 13.87 31.65 -13.77
C THR A 454 14.79 32.51 -12.89
N PHE A 455 15.42 31.90 -11.89
CA PHE A 455 16.42 32.52 -11.00
C PHE A 455 17.85 32.18 -11.46
N ARG A 456 18.71 33.19 -11.63
CA ARG A 456 20.11 33.02 -12.10
C ARG A 456 21.10 33.95 -11.42
N GLU A 457 22.38 33.60 -11.55
CA GLU A 457 23.56 34.42 -11.21
C GLU A 457 23.78 34.73 -9.70
N GLY A 458 22.81 34.45 -8.82
CA GLY A 458 22.89 34.72 -7.37
C GLY A 458 23.49 33.62 -6.48
N TYR A 459 23.63 33.93 -5.19
CA TYR A 459 24.18 33.03 -4.16
C TYR A 459 23.15 32.01 -3.64
N CYS A 460 21.91 32.46 -3.41
CA CYS A 460 20.78 31.60 -3.09
C CYS A 460 19.60 31.94 -4.03
N GLY A 461 18.87 30.94 -4.51
CA GLY A 461 17.73 31.16 -5.41
C GLY A 461 16.55 31.76 -4.64
N ILE A 462 15.95 30.94 -3.78
CA ILE A 462 14.89 31.36 -2.86
C ILE A 462 15.26 30.93 -1.43
N ARG A 463 15.16 31.84 -0.48
CA ARG A 463 15.18 31.55 0.95
C ARG A 463 13.78 31.71 1.54
N ILE A 464 13.37 30.77 2.38
CA ILE A 464 12.07 30.78 3.06
C ILE A 464 12.33 30.73 4.57
N ASN A 465 11.90 31.78 5.26
CA ASN A 465 11.89 31.88 6.73
C ASN A 465 10.46 32.21 7.17
N ALA A 466 9.56 31.28 6.87
CA ALA A 466 8.11 31.40 7.00
C ALA A 466 7.43 30.02 6.82
N ASN A 467 6.12 29.96 7.04
CA ASN A 467 5.27 28.78 6.93
C ASN A 467 4.30 28.86 5.75
N TYR A 468 3.76 27.71 5.34
CA TYR A 468 2.66 27.62 4.38
C TYR A 468 2.86 28.35 3.04
N ASN A 469 4.11 28.41 2.56
CA ASN A 469 4.43 29.03 1.26
C ASN A 469 4.45 27.97 0.15
N THR A 470 3.98 28.34 -1.05
CA THR A 470 4.07 27.47 -2.23
C THR A 470 5.07 28.01 -3.24
N ILE A 471 6.13 27.24 -3.50
CA ILE A 471 7.05 27.49 -4.62
C ILE A 471 6.75 26.49 -5.72
N SER A 472 6.29 26.97 -6.88
CA SER A 472 5.93 26.06 -7.97
C SER A 472 6.27 26.56 -9.36
N ASN A 473 6.52 25.63 -10.28
CA ASN A 473 6.76 25.92 -11.70
C ASN A 473 7.89 26.94 -11.96
N ILE A 474 8.91 27.00 -11.10
CA ILE A 474 10.10 27.85 -11.31
C ILE A 474 11.28 27.05 -11.88
N ASN A 475 12.24 27.76 -12.47
CA ASN A 475 13.57 27.23 -12.77
C ASN A 475 14.62 27.93 -11.90
N ILE A 476 15.61 27.21 -11.39
CA ILE A 476 16.78 27.77 -10.71
C ILE A 476 18.04 27.28 -11.41
N SER A 477 18.94 28.20 -11.75
CA SER A 477 20.24 27.86 -12.31
C SER A 477 21.31 28.86 -11.89
N LEU A 478 21.97 28.55 -10.76
CA LEU A 478 23.02 29.36 -10.17
C LEU A 478 24.40 28.91 -10.69
N PHE A 479 25.31 29.86 -10.89
CA PHE A 479 26.69 29.59 -11.34
C PHE A 479 27.74 29.69 -10.22
N TYR A 480 27.43 30.46 -9.18
CA TYR A 480 28.27 30.67 -7.98
C TYR A 480 27.45 30.52 -6.69
N GLY A 481 26.30 29.85 -6.80
CA GLY A 481 25.40 29.64 -5.70
C GLY A 481 25.94 28.67 -4.65
N TYR A 482 25.23 28.62 -3.53
CA TYR A 482 25.29 27.54 -2.55
C TYR A 482 23.94 26.83 -2.45
N TYR A 483 22.81 27.53 -2.57
CA TYR A 483 21.48 26.94 -2.33
C TYR A 483 20.49 27.29 -3.43
N GLY A 484 19.85 26.29 -4.05
CA GLY A 484 18.74 26.51 -4.96
C GLY A 484 17.54 27.07 -4.21
N ILE A 485 16.92 26.25 -3.36
CA ILE A 485 15.89 26.65 -2.39
C ILE A 485 16.41 26.33 -0.97
N TYR A 486 16.26 27.26 -0.03
CA TYR A 486 16.71 27.10 1.35
C TYR A 486 15.57 27.42 2.32
N LEU A 487 15.17 26.45 3.14
CA LEU A 487 14.16 26.60 4.19
C LEU A 487 14.88 26.68 5.55
N THR A 488 14.59 27.75 6.29
CA THR A 488 15.14 28.00 7.63
C THR A 488 14.06 28.57 8.53
N ASN A 489 13.31 27.75 9.25
CA ASN A 489 12.36 28.26 10.24
C ASN A 489 12.05 27.22 11.34
N PHE A 490 12.46 27.55 12.56
CA PHE A 490 12.32 26.76 13.79
C PHE A 490 10.87 26.62 14.31
N SER A 491 9.85 26.87 13.49
CA SER A 491 8.43 26.84 13.90
C SER A 491 7.54 26.34 12.77
N LYS A 492 6.53 25.53 13.11
CA LYS A 492 5.29 25.18 12.35
C LYS A 492 5.35 25.03 10.81
N CYS A 493 6.50 24.70 10.24
CA CYS A 493 6.65 24.67 8.78
C CYS A 493 5.70 23.66 8.10
N ASN A 494 5.21 24.07 6.94
CA ASN A 494 4.17 23.42 6.12
C ASN A 494 4.30 23.92 4.66
N ASN A 495 5.54 24.10 4.18
CA ASN A 495 5.79 24.70 2.87
C ASN A 495 5.74 23.64 1.76
N ILE A 496 5.24 24.01 0.58
CA ILE A 496 5.07 23.12 -0.57
C ILE A 496 6.02 23.55 -1.70
N LEU A 497 6.95 22.66 -2.06
CA LEU A 497 7.87 22.85 -3.19
C LEU A 497 7.49 21.85 -4.29
N ARG A 498 6.82 22.31 -5.36
CA ARG A 498 6.31 21.42 -6.42
C ARG A 498 6.63 21.82 -7.86
N ASN A 499 6.88 20.85 -8.73
CA ASN A 499 7.05 21.05 -10.19
C ASN A 499 8.19 22.03 -10.58
N ASN A 500 9.22 22.14 -9.74
CA ASN A 500 10.36 23.05 -9.94
C ASN A 500 11.53 22.36 -10.65
N ILE A 501 12.30 23.12 -11.43
CA ILE A 501 13.51 22.63 -12.10
C ILE A 501 14.74 23.30 -11.49
N LEU A 502 15.51 22.56 -10.70
CA LEU A 502 16.72 23.02 -10.03
C LEU A 502 17.94 22.43 -10.74
N ASN A 503 18.66 23.27 -11.48
CA ASN A 503 19.81 22.89 -12.30
C ASN A 503 20.99 23.85 -12.04
N ASN A 504 21.72 23.59 -10.95
CA ASN A 504 22.81 24.44 -10.49
C ASN A 504 24.16 23.86 -10.89
N ASN A 505 24.46 23.88 -12.20
CA ASN A 505 25.71 23.47 -12.86
C ASN A 505 26.93 23.18 -11.94
N ILE A 506 27.47 21.95 -12.02
CA ILE A 506 28.51 21.27 -11.19
C ILE A 506 29.89 21.98 -11.04
N TYR A 507 30.01 23.30 -11.14
CA TYR A 507 31.30 24.00 -11.03
C TYR A 507 31.74 24.30 -9.58
N ASN A 508 30.95 23.92 -8.56
CA ASN A 508 31.24 24.22 -7.16
C ASN A 508 30.78 23.10 -6.22
N ASP A 509 31.68 22.59 -5.39
CA ASP A 509 31.49 21.41 -4.50
C ASP A 509 30.60 21.67 -3.27
N TYR A 510 29.95 22.85 -3.18
CA TYR A 510 29.14 23.31 -2.04
C TYR A 510 27.68 23.64 -2.45
N LEU A 511 27.20 23.07 -3.55
CA LEU A 511 25.89 23.37 -4.15
C LEU A 511 24.82 22.36 -3.71
N TYR A 512 23.81 22.88 -3.02
CA TYR A 512 22.60 22.19 -2.59
C TYR A 512 21.45 22.57 -3.54
N GLY A 513 20.69 21.58 -4.02
CA GLY A 513 19.45 21.84 -4.76
C GLY A 513 18.39 22.45 -3.83
N ILE A 514 17.93 21.66 -2.87
CA ILE A 514 17.03 22.07 -1.79
C ILE A 514 17.71 21.76 -0.44
N TRP A 515 17.66 22.68 0.52
CA TRP A 515 18.10 22.42 1.89
C TRP A 515 17.01 22.84 2.88
N LEU A 516 16.62 21.92 3.75
CA LEU A 516 15.81 22.13 4.94
C LEU A 516 16.75 22.11 6.14
N ASP A 517 16.88 23.24 6.82
CA ASP A 517 17.55 23.38 8.11
C ASP A 517 16.48 23.68 9.16
N SER A 518 16.39 22.81 10.18
CA SER A 518 15.49 22.94 11.31
C SER A 518 14.01 23.15 10.90
N SER A 519 13.60 22.55 9.77
CA SER A 519 12.36 22.87 9.06
C SER A 519 11.50 21.61 8.86
N ASN A 520 10.42 21.52 9.64
CA ASN A 520 9.56 20.32 9.73
C ASN A 520 8.32 20.37 8.81
N ASN A 521 7.66 19.23 8.61
CA ASN A 521 6.36 19.07 7.93
C ASN A 521 6.21 19.74 6.55
N ASN A 522 7.29 19.86 5.78
CA ASN A 522 7.25 20.38 4.40
C ASN A 522 7.02 19.26 3.39
N THR A 523 6.43 19.61 2.25
CA THR A 523 6.18 18.68 1.14
C THR A 523 6.98 19.08 -0.09
N ILE A 524 7.84 18.16 -0.56
CA ILE A 524 8.72 18.35 -1.72
C ILE A 524 8.32 17.33 -2.78
N MET A 525 7.58 17.75 -3.82
CA MET A 525 7.01 16.83 -4.82
C MET A 525 7.27 17.20 -6.28
N ASP A 526 7.36 16.22 -7.17
CA ASP A 526 7.43 16.39 -8.63
C ASP A 526 8.56 17.31 -9.14
N ASN A 527 9.64 17.51 -8.36
CA ASN A 527 10.74 18.41 -8.75
C ASN A 527 11.79 17.67 -9.60
N ILE A 528 12.38 18.38 -10.56
CA ILE A 528 13.54 17.91 -11.33
C ILE A 528 14.78 18.58 -10.74
N ILE A 529 15.59 17.81 -10.04
CA ILE A 529 16.76 18.27 -9.29
C ILE A 529 17.99 17.66 -9.95
N SER A 530 18.85 18.49 -10.55
CA SER A 530 19.97 17.99 -11.35
C SER A 530 21.23 18.84 -11.24
N LEU A 531 22.39 18.20 -11.46
CA LEU A 531 23.68 18.87 -11.61
C LEU A 531 24.12 19.70 -10.38
N ASN A 532 23.57 19.43 -9.20
CA ASN A 532 23.92 20.09 -7.94
C ASN A 532 25.18 19.46 -7.33
N GLY A 533 26.15 20.29 -6.95
CA GLY A 533 27.51 19.84 -6.61
C GLY A 533 27.61 18.88 -5.41
N THR A 534 26.88 19.12 -4.32
CA THR A 534 26.98 18.33 -3.08
C THR A 534 25.72 17.51 -2.83
N TYR A 535 24.55 18.15 -2.76
CA TYR A 535 23.30 17.50 -2.39
C TYR A 535 22.17 17.89 -3.34
N GLY A 536 21.36 16.92 -3.78
CA GLY A 536 20.08 17.18 -4.44
C GLY A 536 19.09 17.81 -3.45
N ILE A 537 18.81 17.08 -2.36
CA ILE A 537 18.04 17.56 -1.21
C ILE A 537 18.86 17.26 0.07
N LYS A 538 18.92 18.19 1.02
CA LYS A 538 19.40 17.93 2.38
C LYS A 538 18.33 18.27 3.41
N LEU A 539 18.13 17.38 4.37
CA LEU A 539 17.40 17.59 5.61
C LEU A 539 18.41 17.60 6.76
N GLU A 540 18.34 18.61 7.61
CA GLU A 540 19.17 18.77 8.81
C GLU A 540 18.27 19.23 9.96
N ASP A 541 18.23 18.47 11.05
CA ASP A 541 17.34 18.69 12.20
C ASP A 541 15.85 18.90 11.80
N SER A 542 15.41 18.21 10.72
CA SER A 542 14.16 18.47 9.99
C SER A 542 13.28 17.22 9.91
N ALA A 543 12.22 17.18 10.71
CA ALA A 543 11.34 16.01 10.89
C ALA A 543 9.99 16.11 10.17
N ASN A 544 9.30 14.98 10.02
CA ASN A 544 7.93 14.86 9.45
C ASN A 544 7.77 15.37 8.00
N ASN A 545 8.85 15.50 7.22
CA ASN A 545 8.75 15.98 5.84
C ASN A 545 8.39 14.84 4.87
N THR A 546 7.64 15.18 3.82
CA THR A 546 7.29 14.25 2.74
C THR A 546 8.02 14.63 1.46
N ILE A 547 8.83 13.71 0.94
CA ILE A 547 9.62 13.88 -0.29
C ILE A 547 9.14 12.84 -1.30
N SER A 548 8.40 13.26 -2.33
CA SER A 548 7.74 12.33 -3.25
C SER A 548 7.90 12.63 -4.74
N ASN A 549 7.93 11.61 -5.60
CA ASN A 549 7.92 11.75 -7.07
C ASN A 549 9.04 12.63 -7.66
N ASN A 550 10.11 12.96 -6.92
CA ASN A 550 11.18 13.82 -7.42
C ASN A 550 12.14 13.03 -8.32
N ASN A 551 12.69 13.71 -9.32
CA ASN A 551 13.69 13.14 -10.23
C ASN A 551 15.06 13.78 -9.94
N ILE A 552 15.94 13.04 -9.27
CA ILE A 552 17.20 13.53 -8.69
C ILE A 552 18.38 12.88 -9.42
N THR A 553 19.13 13.68 -10.20
CA THR A 553 20.16 13.14 -11.11
C THR A 553 21.46 13.95 -11.17
N TRP A 554 22.60 13.28 -11.37
CA TRP A 554 23.90 13.93 -11.49
C TRP A 554 24.24 14.86 -10.31
N THR A 555 23.98 14.37 -9.09
CA THR A 555 24.37 15.02 -7.83
C THR A 555 25.39 14.16 -7.09
N GLN A 556 26.22 14.74 -6.21
CA GLN A 556 27.13 13.94 -5.39
C GLN A 556 26.33 13.06 -4.41
N GLN A 557 25.34 13.62 -3.71
CA GLN A 557 24.38 12.85 -2.94
C GLN A 557 22.94 13.27 -3.29
N GLY A 558 22.08 12.30 -3.64
CA GLY A 558 20.68 12.56 -4.01
C GLY A 558 19.86 13.21 -2.89
N ILE A 559 19.71 12.50 -1.77
CA ILE A 559 19.14 13.00 -0.51
C ILE A 559 20.07 12.68 0.66
N ALA A 560 20.33 13.66 1.52
CA ALA A 560 20.94 13.45 2.84
C ALA A 560 19.95 13.82 3.94
N VAL A 561 19.80 12.93 4.93
CA VAL A 561 18.86 13.08 6.05
C VAL A 561 19.66 12.98 7.35
N SER A 562 19.95 14.13 7.97
CA SER A 562 20.85 14.23 9.12
C SER A 562 20.08 14.67 10.37
N SER A 563 20.14 13.88 11.45
CA SER A 563 19.41 14.14 12.70
C SER A 563 17.92 14.44 12.49
N SER A 564 17.31 13.76 11.51
CA SER A 564 16.03 14.14 10.91
C SER A 564 15.11 12.94 10.90
N ASP A 565 14.16 12.91 11.83
CA ASP A 565 13.34 11.73 12.13
C ASP A 565 11.95 11.79 11.46
N TYR A 566 11.28 10.65 11.34
CA TYR A 566 9.88 10.55 10.86
C TYR A 566 9.61 11.13 9.45
N ASN A 567 10.62 11.18 8.57
CA ASN A 567 10.43 11.63 7.20
C ASN A 567 9.99 10.48 6.28
N ILE A 568 9.15 10.81 5.30
CA ILE A 568 8.67 9.89 4.26
C ILE A 568 9.34 10.23 2.93
N ILE A 569 10.07 9.28 2.37
CA ILE A 569 10.74 9.40 1.07
C ILE A 569 10.17 8.32 0.14
N ILE A 570 9.27 8.71 -0.77
CA ILE A 570 8.45 7.76 -1.52
C ILE A 570 8.41 8.04 -3.04
N ASN A 571 8.45 7.00 -3.88
CA ASN A 571 8.32 7.11 -5.35
C ASN A 571 9.33 8.05 -6.05
N ASN A 572 10.48 8.36 -5.43
CA ASN A 572 11.49 9.21 -6.06
C ASN A 572 12.36 8.40 -7.04
N ASN A 573 12.81 9.04 -8.12
CA ASN A 573 13.67 8.46 -9.14
C ASN A 573 15.08 9.07 -9.05
N PHE A 574 16.06 8.23 -8.78
CA PHE A 574 17.47 8.58 -8.65
C PHE A 574 18.29 8.05 -9.83
N LYS A 575 19.13 8.89 -10.44
CA LYS A 575 19.97 8.42 -11.55
C LYS A 575 21.32 9.13 -11.73
N ASN A 576 22.39 8.35 -11.89
CA ASN A 576 23.77 8.83 -12.09
C ASN A 576 24.23 9.81 -10.98
N ASN A 577 23.83 9.59 -9.74
CA ASN A 577 24.40 10.29 -8.59
C ASN A 577 25.61 9.51 -8.07
N ASP A 578 26.51 10.15 -7.31
CA ASP A 578 27.66 9.43 -6.72
C ASP A 578 27.22 8.55 -5.54
N HIS A 579 26.25 9.03 -4.76
CA HIS A 579 25.48 8.39 -3.68
C HIS A 579 24.00 8.78 -3.86
N ASP A 580 23.02 7.93 -3.53
CA ASP A 580 21.60 8.31 -3.65
C ASP A 580 20.96 8.80 -2.33
N ILE A 581 20.57 7.94 -1.38
CA ILE A 581 20.00 8.35 -0.08
C ILE A 581 20.92 7.96 1.08
N GLY A 582 21.16 8.88 2.02
CA GLY A 582 21.91 8.61 3.26
C GLY A 582 21.19 9.12 4.50
N LEU A 583 20.94 8.22 5.45
CA LEU A 583 20.44 8.50 6.79
C LEU A 583 21.62 8.58 7.76
N TYR A 584 21.74 9.69 8.49
CA TYR A 584 22.84 9.98 9.41
C TYR A 584 22.31 10.41 10.77
N SER A 585 22.32 9.50 11.74
CA SER A 585 21.69 9.70 13.06
C SER A 585 20.19 10.05 12.98
N SER A 586 19.48 9.42 12.05
CA SER A 586 18.10 9.72 11.68
C SER A 586 17.23 8.47 11.83
N ASN A 587 16.16 8.57 12.61
CA ASN A 587 15.36 7.42 13.07
C ASN A 587 13.92 7.47 12.58
N ASN A 588 13.26 6.31 12.57
CA ASN A 588 11.83 6.19 12.26
C ASN A 588 11.44 6.74 10.86
N ASN A 589 12.37 6.79 9.91
CA ASN A 589 12.10 7.24 8.54
C ASN A 589 11.57 6.08 7.67
N ASN A 590 10.73 6.40 6.69
CA ASN A 590 10.19 5.46 5.71
C ASN A 590 10.70 5.79 4.31
N LEU A 591 11.46 4.87 3.71
CA LEU A 591 12.01 4.95 2.36
C LEU A 591 11.35 3.86 1.51
N SER A 592 10.28 4.20 0.79
CA SER A 592 9.44 3.23 0.07
C SER A 592 9.32 3.49 -1.43
N CYS A 593 9.26 2.42 -2.23
CA CYS A 593 8.93 2.48 -3.67
C CYS A 593 9.84 3.40 -4.51
N ASN A 594 11.04 3.74 -4.04
CA ASN A 594 11.98 4.57 -4.78
C ASN A 594 12.75 3.73 -5.82
N THR A 595 13.11 4.35 -6.94
CA THR A 595 13.90 3.72 -8.01
C THR A 595 15.29 4.35 -8.08
N PHE A 596 16.33 3.52 -8.10
CA PHE A 596 17.73 3.91 -8.18
C PHE A 596 18.39 3.26 -9.39
N ALA A 597 19.09 4.06 -10.20
CA ALA A 597 19.77 3.58 -11.39
C ALA A 597 21.15 4.20 -11.58
N ASP A 598 22.15 3.34 -11.77
CA ASP A 598 23.49 3.73 -12.20
C ASP A 598 24.22 4.69 -11.22
N THR A 599 24.07 4.48 -9.89
CA THR A 599 24.87 5.15 -8.86
C THR A 599 26.38 4.94 -9.14
N HIS A 600 27.23 5.96 -9.00
CA HIS A 600 28.58 5.89 -9.57
C HIS A 600 29.62 5.17 -8.70
N CYS A 601 29.78 5.55 -7.43
CA CYS A 601 30.95 5.15 -6.62
C CYS A 601 30.64 4.80 -5.16
N CYS A 602 29.46 5.17 -4.65
CA CYS A 602 28.97 4.84 -3.32
C CYS A 602 27.69 4.01 -3.40
N GLN A 603 27.17 3.66 -2.24
CA GLN A 603 25.92 2.92 -2.09
C GLN A 603 24.70 3.72 -2.54
N SER A 604 23.65 3.03 -2.97
CA SER A 604 22.37 3.69 -3.28
C SER A 604 21.66 4.11 -1.98
N ILE A 605 21.57 3.24 -0.99
CA ILE A 605 20.99 3.57 0.33
C ILE A 605 22.02 3.31 1.43
N GLY A 606 22.26 4.30 2.28
CA GLY A 606 23.11 4.18 3.47
C GLY A 606 22.34 4.52 4.75
N ILE A 607 22.41 3.63 5.75
CA ILE A 607 21.84 3.80 7.09
C ILE A 607 23.01 3.85 8.08
N ARG A 608 23.23 4.99 8.76
CA ARG A 608 24.41 5.22 9.61
C ARG A 608 24.02 5.76 10.97
N ASN A 609 24.36 5.05 12.05
CA ASN A 609 23.95 5.37 13.43
C ASN A 609 22.44 5.66 13.55
N SER A 610 21.62 4.92 12.79
CA SER A 610 20.23 5.26 12.49
C SER A 610 19.34 4.05 12.76
N ASN A 611 18.23 4.24 13.47
CA ASN A 611 17.43 3.15 14.04
C ASN A 611 15.96 3.18 13.64
N ASN A 612 15.29 2.02 13.70
CA ASN A 612 13.86 1.87 13.43
C ASN A 612 13.40 2.40 12.05
N ASN A 613 14.30 2.45 11.06
CA ASN A 613 13.95 2.92 9.71
C ASN A 613 13.41 1.77 8.87
N TYR A 614 12.44 2.08 8.02
CA TYR A 614 11.84 1.16 7.07
C TYR A 614 12.37 1.48 5.68
N VAL A 615 12.98 0.50 5.02
CA VAL A 615 13.45 0.60 3.64
C VAL A 615 12.78 -0.51 2.85
N ASN A 616 11.67 -0.20 2.20
CA ASN A 616 10.80 -1.23 1.62
C ASN A 616 10.39 -1.01 0.17
N ASN A 617 10.25 -2.10 -0.59
CA ASN A 617 9.75 -2.10 -1.97
C ASN A 617 10.54 -1.19 -2.95
N ASN A 618 11.81 -0.91 -2.66
CA ASN A 618 12.66 -0.09 -3.53
C ASN A 618 13.33 -0.92 -4.62
N MET A 619 13.55 -0.32 -5.79
CA MET A 619 14.24 -0.95 -6.92
C MET A 619 15.62 -0.31 -7.13
N LEU A 620 16.68 -1.04 -6.79
CA LEU A 620 18.07 -0.62 -6.87
C LEU A 620 18.79 -1.33 -8.01
N ILE A 621 19.21 -0.60 -9.04
CA ILE A 621 19.86 -1.17 -10.22
C ILE A 621 21.22 -0.49 -10.44
N ASN A 622 22.26 -1.30 -10.69
CA ASN A 622 23.57 -0.83 -11.10
C ASN A 622 24.32 0.04 -10.07
N ALA A 623 24.12 -0.19 -8.76
CA ALA A 623 24.74 0.58 -7.67
C ALA A 623 26.28 0.67 -7.79
N GLY A 624 26.85 1.77 -7.30
CA GLY A 624 28.25 2.14 -7.45
C GLY A 624 29.18 1.54 -6.40
N GLY A 625 28.62 1.24 -5.22
CA GLY A 625 29.17 0.40 -4.17
C GLY A 625 28.19 -0.73 -3.87
N ASP A 626 27.80 -0.86 -2.59
CA ASP A 626 26.70 -1.74 -2.17
C ASP A 626 25.33 -1.19 -2.59
N GLY A 627 24.28 -2.03 -2.61
CA GLY A 627 22.91 -1.55 -2.85
C GLY A 627 22.38 -0.79 -1.64
N ILE A 628 22.23 -1.52 -0.53
CA ILE A 628 21.86 -0.99 0.79
C ILE A 628 23.02 -1.25 1.76
N ASN A 629 23.38 -0.29 2.59
CA ASN A 629 24.47 -0.42 3.54
C ASN A 629 24.06 0.07 4.95
N ILE A 630 24.13 -0.82 5.94
CA ILE A 630 23.73 -0.59 7.33
C ILE A 630 24.99 -0.56 8.21
N VAL A 631 25.34 0.60 8.77
CA VAL A 631 26.63 0.83 9.44
C VAL A 631 26.55 1.65 10.73
N ASP A 632 27.67 1.62 11.46
CA ASP A 632 27.97 2.42 12.66
C ASP A 632 26.88 2.35 13.75
N ASN A 633 26.62 1.17 14.31
CA ASN A 633 25.65 0.97 15.41
C ASN A 633 24.21 1.32 14.97
N SER A 634 23.79 0.85 13.79
CA SER A 634 22.40 0.97 13.33
C SER A 634 21.60 -0.27 13.75
N TYR A 635 20.48 -0.06 14.42
CA TYR A 635 19.67 -1.11 15.06
C TYR A 635 18.20 -1.08 14.63
N ASN A 636 17.53 -2.23 14.67
CA ASN A 636 16.08 -2.35 14.48
C ASN A 636 15.57 -1.79 13.14
N ASN A 637 16.40 -1.71 12.10
CA ASN A 637 15.95 -1.29 10.77
C ASN A 637 15.37 -2.48 10.01
N THR A 638 14.31 -2.24 9.24
CA THR A 638 13.63 -3.27 8.44
C THR A 638 13.87 -3.01 6.96
N ILE A 639 14.52 -3.96 6.30
CA ILE A 639 14.79 -3.95 4.87
C ILE A 639 13.91 -5.01 4.20
N SER A 640 12.83 -4.59 3.53
CA SER A 640 11.82 -5.54 3.02
C SER A 640 11.39 -5.35 1.57
N GLY A 641 11.16 -6.43 0.82
CA GLY A 641 10.57 -6.34 -0.53
C GLY A 641 11.44 -5.63 -1.59
N ASN A 642 12.71 -5.30 -1.29
CA ASN A 642 13.56 -4.53 -2.21
C ASN A 642 14.12 -5.42 -3.33
N ILE A 643 14.22 -4.87 -4.53
CA ILE A 643 14.82 -5.53 -5.70
C ILE A 643 16.20 -4.91 -5.93
N ILE A 644 17.27 -5.66 -5.67
CA ILE A 644 18.65 -5.16 -5.69
C ILE A 644 19.48 -5.92 -6.73
N ILE A 645 19.92 -5.20 -7.76
CA ILE A 645 20.50 -5.78 -8.98
C ILE A 645 21.83 -5.11 -9.33
N ARG A 646 22.91 -5.90 -9.38
CA ARG A 646 24.23 -5.53 -9.95
C ARG A 646 24.93 -4.34 -9.28
N SER A 647 25.15 -4.43 -7.97
CA SER A 647 26.15 -3.64 -7.22
C SER A 647 27.57 -3.79 -7.80
N LYS A 648 28.39 -2.73 -7.75
CA LYS A 648 29.69 -2.65 -8.45
C LYS A 648 30.78 -2.01 -7.60
N TRP A 649 32.00 -2.00 -8.15
CA TRP A 649 33.23 -1.34 -7.68
C TRP A 649 33.68 -1.62 -6.24
N PHE A 650 32.99 -1.11 -5.21
CA PHE A 650 33.44 -1.05 -3.82
C PHE A 650 32.50 -1.83 -2.90
N HIS A 651 33.03 -2.82 -2.18
CA HIS A 651 32.34 -3.88 -1.42
C HIS A 651 31.33 -4.76 -2.20
N ARG A 652 30.58 -4.19 -3.16
CA ARG A 652 29.81 -4.87 -4.21
C ARG A 652 28.72 -5.83 -3.70
N SER A 653 28.20 -5.58 -2.50
CA SER A 653 27.13 -6.36 -1.89
C SER A 653 25.76 -5.89 -2.40
N GLY A 654 24.76 -6.77 -2.44
CA GLY A 654 23.37 -6.35 -2.52
C GLY A 654 22.98 -5.56 -1.27
N ILE A 655 23.14 -6.18 -0.10
CA ILE A 655 23.02 -5.53 1.21
C ILE A 655 24.28 -5.79 2.03
N GLN A 656 24.73 -4.78 2.77
CA GLN A 656 25.85 -4.86 3.70
C GLN A 656 25.40 -4.49 5.11
N VAL A 657 25.90 -5.22 6.12
CA VAL A 657 25.71 -4.92 7.54
C VAL A 657 27.07 -4.93 8.25
N TRP A 658 27.51 -3.78 8.76
CA TRP A 658 28.87 -3.57 9.29
C TRP A 658 28.85 -2.72 10.57
N VAL A 659 29.93 -2.79 11.34
CA VAL A 659 30.27 -1.91 12.47
C VAL A 659 29.20 -1.95 13.57
N SER A 660 29.07 -3.11 14.21
CA SER A 660 28.18 -3.35 15.36
C SER A 660 26.69 -3.06 15.08
N SER A 661 26.26 -3.15 13.82
CA SER A 661 24.86 -2.96 13.42
C SER A 661 24.10 -4.28 13.63
N SER A 662 23.13 -4.28 14.53
CA SER A 662 22.52 -5.50 15.09
C SER A 662 21.00 -5.40 15.14
N TYR A 663 20.29 -6.52 15.31
CA TYR A 663 18.82 -6.52 15.44
C TYR A 663 18.07 -5.91 14.23
N ASN A 664 18.70 -5.89 13.05
CA ASN A 664 18.03 -5.48 11.81
C ASN A 664 17.37 -6.70 11.15
N THR A 665 16.24 -6.48 10.48
CA THR A 665 15.49 -7.53 9.78
C THR A 665 15.61 -7.34 8.26
N ILE A 666 15.97 -8.41 7.55
CA ILE A 666 16.13 -8.42 6.10
C ILE A 666 15.25 -9.54 5.54
N ILE A 667 14.11 -9.18 4.92
CA ILE A 667 13.05 -10.12 4.54
C ILE A 667 12.45 -9.82 3.16
N ASN A 668 12.00 -10.81 2.40
CA ASN A 668 11.30 -10.60 1.11
C ASN A 668 12.10 -9.84 0.03
N ASN A 669 13.43 -9.68 0.17
CA ASN A 669 14.24 -8.97 -0.81
C ASN A 669 14.64 -9.91 -1.96
N THR A 670 14.71 -9.38 -3.18
CA THR A 670 15.27 -10.08 -4.34
C THR A 670 16.62 -9.51 -4.69
N ILE A 671 17.68 -10.25 -4.38
CA ILE A 671 19.06 -9.81 -4.40
C ILE A 671 19.82 -10.60 -5.47
N SER A 672 20.15 -9.95 -6.59
CA SER A 672 20.67 -10.65 -7.76
C SER A 672 21.86 -10.01 -8.46
N ASN A 673 22.69 -10.86 -9.07
CA ASN A 673 23.79 -10.46 -9.96
C ASN A 673 24.83 -9.52 -9.29
N ASN A 674 25.03 -9.63 -7.97
CA ASN A 674 26.02 -8.89 -7.19
C ASN A 674 27.31 -9.71 -6.99
N GLU A 675 28.34 -9.14 -6.34
CA GLU A 675 29.48 -9.96 -5.89
C GLU A 675 29.07 -10.78 -4.67
N TYR A 676 28.57 -10.10 -3.64
CA TYR A 676 27.90 -10.73 -2.49
C TYR A 676 26.40 -10.41 -2.56
N GLY A 677 25.53 -11.37 -2.26
CA GLY A 677 24.12 -11.06 -2.02
C GLY A 677 23.97 -10.23 -0.75
N ILE A 678 24.28 -10.85 0.40
CA ILE A 678 24.40 -10.17 1.70
C ILE A 678 25.81 -10.36 2.28
N TYR A 679 26.35 -9.31 2.91
CA TYR A 679 27.69 -9.31 3.53
C TYR A 679 27.64 -8.74 4.96
N ILE A 680 27.97 -9.54 5.98
CA ILE A 680 27.85 -9.17 7.40
C ILE A 680 29.18 -9.29 8.15
N LYS A 681 29.64 -8.20 8.79
CA LYS A 681 30.94 -8.10 9.49
C LYS A 681 30.99 -7.18 10.71
N GLU A 682 32.10 -7.28 11.43
CA GLU A 682 32.49 -6.43 12.57
C GLU A 682 31.42 -6.35 13.68
N PHE A 683 31.18 -7.49 14.34
CA PHE A 683 30.30 -7.58 15.51
C PHE A 683 28.83 -7.19 15.25
N SER A 684 28.41 -7.24 13.99
CA SER A 684 27.03 -7.06 13.53
C SER A 684 26.25 -8.36 13.75
N ASN A 685 25.73 -8.54 14.97
CA ASN A 685 25.11 -9.79 15.43
C ASN A 685 23.59 -9.65 15.53
N ASN A 686 22.89 -10.76 15.75
CA ASN A 686 21.46 -10.83 16.06
C ASN A 686 20.58 -10.14 15.00
N ASN A 687 21.02 -10.07 13.74
CA ASN A 687 20.17 -9.70 12.63
C ASN A 687 19.41 -10.95 12.14
N SER A 688 18.20 -10.76 11.61
CA SER A 688 17.33 -11.83 11.10
C SER A 688 17.21 -11.73 9.58
N ILE A 689 17.57 -12.78 8.86
CA ILE A 689 17.65 -12.81 7.39
C ILE A 689 16.92 -14.04 6.84
N TYR A 690 15.68 -13.89 6.41
CA TYR A 690 14.85 -15.00 5.94
C TYR A 690 13.90 -14.55 4.82
N HIS A 691 13.32 -15.49 4.06
CA HIS A 691 12.45 -15.21 2.91
C HIS A 691 13.07 -14.26 1.86
N ASN A 692 14.38 -14.31 1.62
CA ASN A 692 15.03 -13.55 0.54
C ASN A 692 15.36 -14.45 -0.67
N ASN A 693 15.36 -13.87 -1.87
CA ASN A 693 15.79 -14.54 -3.10
C ASN A 693 17.23 -14.16 -3.43
N PHE A 694 18.16 -15.10 -3.33
CA PHE A 694 19.54 -14.96 -3.79
C PHE A 694 19.70 -15.57 -5.18
N ILE A 695 20.02 -14.74 -6.18
CA ILE A 695 19.99 -15.14 -7.60
C ILE A 695 21.22 -14.66 -8.36
N ASN A 696 22.08 -15.57 -8.83
CA ASN A 696 23.25 -15.32 -9.67
C ASN A 696 24.24 -14.31 -9.05
N ASN A 697 24.33 -14.23 -7.72
CA ASN A 697 25.45 -13.51 -7.09
C ASN A 697 26.73 -14.34 -7.23
N THR A 698 27.91 -13.73 -7.01
CA THR A 698 29.18 -14.49 -7.08
C THR A 698 29.36 -15.36 -5.83
N GLU A 699 28.96 -14.83 -4.68
CA GLU A 699 28.74 -15.51 -3.41
C GLU A 699 27.34 -15.05 -2.93
N ASN A 700 26.42 -15.96 -2.59
CA ASN A 700 25.07 -15.54 -2.22
C ASN A 700 25.02 -14.88 -0.83
N ALA A 701 25.83 -15.33 0.13
CA ALA A 701 26.00 -14.69 1.44
C ALA A 701 27.44 -14.78 1.95
N TYR A 702 27.80 -13.91 2.89
CA TYR A 702 29.01 -14.02 3.70
C TYR A 702 28.80 -13.40 5.09
N ASP A 703 29.09 -14.14 6.16
CA ASP A 703 28.85 -13.73 7.54
C ASP A 703 29.95 -14.21 8.50
N GLU A 704 30.62 -13.28 9.18
CA GLU A 704 31.63 -13.57 10.24
C GLU A 704 31.07 -13.35 11.66
N CYS A 705 29.77 -13.06 11.80
CA CYS A 705 29.10 -12.72 13.04
C CYS A 705 28.09 -13.81 13.44
N ASN A 706 27.31 -13.59 14.50
CA ASN A 706 26.25 -14.50 14.95
C ASN A 706 24.88 -13.93 14.54
N ASN A 707 24.28 -14.44 13.45
CA ASN A 707 22.99 -14.00 12.92
C ASN A 707 22.12 -15.21 12.54
N THR A 708 20.82 -15.00 12.36
CA THR A 708 19.87 -16.06 12.02
C THR A 708 19.48 -15.96 10.54
N TRP A 709 19.56 -17.07 9.81
CA TRP A 709 19.36 -17.13 8.36
C TRP A 709 18.11 -17.92 7.94
N ASP A 710 17.20 -18.20 8.89
CA ASP A 710 15.88 -18.77 8.66
C ASP A 710 14.88 -18.30 9.75
N ASP A 711 13.60 -18.63 9.60
CA ASP A 711 12.54 -18.37 10.58
C ASP A 711 11.96 -19.68 11.16
N GLY A 712 12.74 -20.76 11.12
CA GLY A 712 12.35 -22.08 11.60
C GLY A 712 11.33 -22.81 10.70
N TYR A 713 11.20 -24.12 10.88
CA TYR A 713 10.20 -24.92 10.17
C TYR A 713 8.78 -24.74 10.75
N PRO A 714 7.72 -24.59 9.94
CA PRO A 714 7.68 -24.60 8.47
C PRO A 714 7.75 -23.20 7.81
N SER A 715 8.04 -22.12 8.56
CA SER A 715 8.19 -20.78 7.98
C SER A 715 9.30 -20.76 6.91
N GLY A 716 10.36 -21.53 7.14
CA GLY A 716 11.47 -21.73 6.22
C GLY A 716 12.50 -20.60 6.26
N GLY A 717 13.49 -20.71 5.39
CA GLY A 717 14.60 -19.76 5.28
C GLY A 717 14.56 -18.95 4.00
N ASN A 718 15.66 -18.91 3.28
CA ASN A 718 15.83 -18.16 2.05
C ASN A 718 15.84 -19.07 0.82
N TYR A 719 15.67 -18.49 -0.37
CA TYR A 719 15.92 -19.17 -1.63
C TYR A 719 17.34 -18.88 -2.13
N TRP A 720 18.06 -19.93 -2.47
CA TRP A 720 19.45 -19.88 -2.94
C TRP A 720 19.56 -20.56 -4.32
N ASP A 721 19.96 -19.81 -5.35
CA ASP A 721 20.03 -20.38 -6.71
C ASP A 721 21.16 -21.39 -6.95
N ASP A 722 22.09 -21.50 -6.00
CA ASP A 722 23.17 -22.49 -5.95
C ASP A 722 22.91 -23.65 -4.96
N TYR A 723 21.78 -23.66 -4.25
CA TYR A 723 21.41 -24.79 -3.39
C TYR A 723 21.11 -26.04 -4.25
N THR A 724 21.65 -27.17 -3.79
CA THR A 724 21.65 -28.45 -4.53
C THR A 724 21.27 -29.65 -3.65
N GLY A 725 20.70 -29.38 -2.48
CA GLY A 725 20.16 -30.44 -1.61
C GLY A 725 18.91 -31.10 -2.20
N GLU A 726 18.44 -32.13 -1.50
CA GLU A 726 17.24 -32.87 -1.85
C GLU A 726 16.04 -32.34 -1.04
N ASP A 727 14.85 -32.54 -1.59
CA ASP A 727 13.54 -32.31 -0.98
C ASP A 727 12.80 -33.65 -1.15
N THR A 728 12.80 -34.46 -0.09
CA THR A 728 12.44 -35.88 -0.14
C THR A 728 10.95 -36.12 0.14
N ASP A 729 10.31 -35.27 0.94
CA ASP A 729 8.86 -35.31 1.19
C ASP A 729 8.04 -34.36 0.30
N GLY A 730 8.71 -33.43 -0.38
CA GLY A 730 8.18 -32.63 -1.48
C GLY A 730 7.55 -31.31 -1.05
N ASP A 731 7.84 -30.80 0.15
CA ASP A 731 7.23 -29.60 0.72
C ASP A 731 7.77 -28.27 0.18
N GLY A 732 8.82 -28.32 -0.63
CA GLY A 732 9.45 -27.15 -1.24
C GLY A 732 10.52 -26.50 -0.36
N ILE A 733 10.80 -27.06 0.81
CA ILE A 733 11.94 -26.77 1.69
C ILE A 733 12.99 -27.89 1.49
N GLY A 734 14.27 -27.55 1.65
CA GLY A 734 15.36 -28.50 1.52
C GLY A 734 15.62 -29.31 2.80
N ASP A 735 15.84 -30.62 2.66
CA ASP A 735 16.20 -31.55 3.76
C ASP A 735 17.59 -31.30 4.39
N SER A 736 18.38 -30.36 3.85
CA SER A 736 19.78 -30.14 4.24
C SER A 736 20.13 -28.66 4.35
N PRO A 737 20.76 -28.20 5.44
CA PRO A 737 21.07 -26.79 5.64
C PRO A 737 21.99 -26.18 4.58
N TYR A 738 21.72 -24.94 4.20
CA TYR A 738 22.63 -24.13 3.38
C TYR A 738 23.64 -23.41 4.29
N GLN A 739 24.92 -23.75 4.15
CA GLN A 739 26.00 -23.21 4.98
C GLN A 739 26.38 -21.78 4.54
N ILE A 740 26.42 -20.82 5.47
CA ILE A 740 26.80 -19.44 5.20
C ILE A 740 28.33 -19.26 5.34
N PRO A 741 29.07 -18.90 4.28
CA PRO A 741 30.51 -18.72 4.35
C PRO A 741 30.95 -17.61 5.32
N GLY A 742 31.98 -17.87 6.14
CA GLY A 742 32.62 -16.88 7.01
C GLY A 742 32.60 -17.24 8.49
N GLY A 743 31.60 -18.00 8.92
CA GLY A 743 31.40 -18.45 10.30
C GLY A 743 30.83 -19.87 10.37
N ASP A 744 30.05 -20.12 11.44
CA ASP A 744 29.33 -21.38 11.67
C ASP A 744 27.81 -21.20 11.47
N ASN A 745 27.36 -20.16 10.76
CA ASN A 745 25.93 -19.89 10.53
C ASN A 745 25.41 -20.72 9.34
N GLU A 746 24.16 -21.15 9.44
CA GLU A 746 23.46 -21.90 8.40
C GLU A 746 22.01 -21.41 8.29
N ASP A 747 21.43 -21.57 7.10
CA ASP A 747 19.99 -21.55 6.87
C ASP A 747 19.54 -23.01 6.93
N GLU A 748 18.82 -23.39 8.00
CA GLU A 748 18.40 -24.78 8.24
C GLU A 748 17.30 -25.24 7.28
N TYR A 749 16.59 -24.30 6.63
CA TYR A 749 15.35 -24.56 5.88
C TYR A 749 15.33 -23.86 4.51
N PRO A 750 16.34 -24.08 3.64
CA PRO A 750 16.46 -23.38 2.37
C PRO A 750 15.34 -23.77 1.40
N PHE A 751 14.68 -22.79 0.79
CA PHE A 751 13.61 -23.04 -0.18
C PHE A 751 14.14 -23.58 -1.51
N MET A 752 13.39 -24.50 -2.13
CA MET A 752 13.72 -25.15 -3.41
C MET A 752 13.40 -24.28 -4.64
N LYS A 753 12.63 -23.20 -4.48
CA LYS A 753 12.21 -22.28 -5.56
C LYS A 753 12.24 -20.84 -5.05
N SER A 754 12.47 -19.90 -5.96
CA SER A 754 12.35 -18.47 -5.66
C SER A 754 10.94 -18.14 -5.20
N PHE A 755 10.81 -17.36 -4.13
CA PHE A 755 9.54 -17.11 -3.44
C PHE A 755 8.85 -18.41 -2.94
N GLY A 756 9.61 -19.43 -2.53
CA GLY A 756 9.05 -20.70 -2.03
C GLY A 756 8.13 -20.54 -0.80
N TRP A 757 8.37 -19.52 0.01
CA TRP A 757 7.52 -19.10 1.13
C TRP A 757 6.15 -18.52 0.68
N ASN A 758 6.02 -18.11 -0.59
CA ASN A 758 4.74 -17.69 -1.17
C ASN A 758 3.97 -18.92 -1.67
N ASN A 759 3.38 -19.68 -0.74
CA ASN A 759 2.52 -20.80 -1.12
C ASN A 759 1.18 -20.30 -1.70
N THR A 760 0.71 -20.93 -2.79
CA THR A 760 -0.61 -20.68 -3.38
C THR A 760 -1.46 -21.93 -3.28
N ARG A 761 -2.64 -21.81 -2.67
CA ARG A 761 -3.58 -22.93 -2.44
C ARG A 761 -3.81 -23.80 -3.68
N PRO A 762 -4.06 -25.12 -3.52
CA PRO A 762 -4.26 -26.01 -4.66
C PRO A 762 -5.46 -25.64 -5.53
N ASN A 763 -5.43 -26.01 -6.81
CA ASN A 763 -6.54 -25.76 -7.73
C ASN A 763 -7.76 -26.61 -7.36
N GLN A 764 -8.95 -26.07 -7.59
CA GLN A 764 -10.23 -26.77 -7.42
C GLN A 764 -10.25 -28.16 -8.13
N PRO A 765 -10.49 -29.27 -7.42
CA PRO A 765 -10.53 -30.60 -8.02
C PRO A 765 -11.63 -30.76 -9.08
N VAL A 766 -11.27 -31.27 -10.26
CA VAL A 766 -12.26 -31.51 -11.33
C VAL A 766 -12.83 -32.92 -11.22
N ILE A 767 -14.10 -33.01 -10.81
CA ILE A 767 -14.81 -34.28 -10.63
C ILE A 767 -15.52 -34.69 -11.94
N THR A 768 -15.30 -35.93 -12.39
CA THR A 768 -15.97 -36.48 -13.58
C THR A 768 -16.53 -37.88 -13.33
N GLY A 769 -17.75 -38.14 -13.80
CA GLY A 769 -18.37 -39.47 -13.73
C GLY A 769 -19.86 -39.46 -14.06
N PRO A 770 -20.58 -40.55 -13.79
CA PRO A 770 -22.00 -40.68 -14.12
C PRO A 770 -22.91 -39.76 -13.29
N ILE A 771 -23.53 -38.75 -13.91
CA ILE A 771 -24.48 -37.82 -13.27
C ILE A 771 -25.91 -38.36 -13.09
N ASN A 772 -26.19 -39.59 -13.55
CA ASN A 772 -27.51 -40.22 -13.43
C ASN A 772 -27.36 -41.71 -13.08
N GLY A 773 -28.04 -42.17 -12.03
CA GLY A 773 -27.83 -43.51 -11.49
C GLY A 773 -29.05 -44.22 -10.92
N ARG A 774 -28.84 -45.46 -10.48
CA ARG A 774 -29.83 -46.31 -9.80
C ARG A 774 -29.37 -46.58 -8.37
N LYS A 775 -30.31 -46.57 -7.41
CA LYS A 775 -30.03 -46.90 -6.00
C LYS A 775 -29.28 -48.24 -5.88
N ARG A 776 -28.28 -48.30 -5.00
CA ARG A 776 -27.44 -49.48 -4.71
C ARG A 776 -26.69 -50.07 -5.92
N VAL A 777 -26.38 -49.25 -6.91
CA VAL A 777 -25.40 -49.55 -7.97
C VAL A 777 -24.15 -48.71 -7.71
N TRP A 778 -22.97 -49.31 -7.87
CA TRP A 778 -21.69 -48.62 -7.74
C TRP A 778 -21.30 -47.95 -9.05
N TYR A 779 -20.76 -46.73 -8.94
CA TYR A 779 -20.31 -45.89 -10.05
C TYR A 779 -18.89 -45.39 -9.75
N GLU A 780 -18.02 -45.43 -10.75
CA GLU A 780 -16.66 -44.87 -10.69
C GLU A 780 -16.70 -43.38 -11.01
N TYR A 781 -15.97 -42.59 -10.23
CA TYR A 781 -15.72 -41.17 -10.45
C TYR A 781 -14.21 -40.92 -10.43
N ASN A 782 -13.75 -40.03 -11.32
CA ASN A 782 -12.37 -39.58 -11.39
C ASN A 782 -12.27 -38.15 -10.86
N PHE A 783 -11.21 -37.87 -10.13
CA PHE A 783 -10.91 -36.59 -9.52
C PHE A 783 -9.56 -36.13 -10.06
N SER A 784 -9.57 -35.12 -10.94
CA SER A 784 -8.33 -34.48 -11.40
C SER A 784 -7.90 -33.46 -10.38
N ILE A 785 -6.68 -33.59 -9.87
CA ILE A 785 -6.13 -32.74 -8.81
C ILE A 785 -4.83 -32.09 -9.29
N SER A 786 -4.64 -30.81 -8.99
CA SER A 786 -3.44 -30.07 -9.41
C SER A 786 -3.20 -28.86 -8.54
N ASP A 787 -1.95 -28.49 -8.43
CA ASP A 787 -1.45 -27.44 -7.55
C ASP A 787 -0.67 -26.38 -8.35
N PRO A 788 -0.80 -25.06 -8.07
CA PRO A 788 -0.05 -24.01 -8.77
C PRO A 788 1.47 -24.07 -8.50
N ASN A 789 1.87 -24.37 -7.27
CA ASN A 789 3.25 -24.50 -6.83
C ASN A 789 3.85 -25.87 -7.23
N ASN A 790 2.98 -26.82 -7.61
CA ASN A 790 3.23 -28.22 -7.97
C ASN A 790 3.52 -29.11 -6.76
N ASP A 791 2.85 -28.82 -5.66
CA ASP A 791 3.06 -29.47 -4.37
C ASP A 791 2.39 -30.87 -4.30
N SER A 792 2.71 -31.62 -3.24
CA SER A 792 2.08 -32.93 -2.99
C SER A 792 0.67 -32.75 -2.43
N LEU A 793 -0.30 -33.42 -3.03
CA LEU A 793 -1.72 -33.24 -2.71
C LEU A 793 -2.35 -34.43 -1.99
N TRP A 794 -3.10 -34.13 -0.93
CA TRP A 794 -4.08 -35.04 -0.34
C TRP A 794 -5.47 -34.66 -0.84
N ILE A 795 -6.33 -35.64 -1.10
CA ILE A 795 -7.73 -35.42 -1.50
C ILE A 795 -8.70 -35.87 -0.41
N HIS A 796 -9.74 -35.07 -0.20
CA HIS A 796 -10.89 -35.37 0.64
C HIS A 796 -12.17 -35.33 -0.18
N ILE A 797 -13.08 -36.29 0.01
CA ILE A 797 -14.29 -36.43 -0.79
C ILE A 797 -15.51 -36.64 0.10
N ASP A 798 -16.49 -35.76 -0.06
CA ASP A 798 -17.85 -35.91 0.43
C ASP A 798 -18.76 -36.39 -0.71
N TRP A 799 -19.61 -37.37 -0.39
CA TRP A 799 -20.55 -38.00 -1.33
C TRP A 799 -22.02 -37.63 -1.06
N GLU A 800 -22.21 -36.65 -0.17
CA GLU A 800 -23.43 -36.18 0.46
C GLU A 800 -24.21 -37.26 1.25
N HIS A 801 -24.36 -37.02 2.55
CA HIS A 801 -24.94 -37.94 3.53
C HIS A 801 -24.25 -39.33 3.61
N GLY A 802 -23.00 -39.42 3.16
CA GLY A 802 -22.05 -40.48 3.55
C GLY A 802 -21.27 -40.07 4.80
N THR A 803 -20.44 -40.96 5.33
CA THR A 803 -19.25 -40.51 6.06
C THR A 803 -18.27 -39.94 5.02
N PRO A 804 -17.78 -38.70 5.16
CA PRO A 804 -16.71 -38.18 4.32
C PRO A 804 -15.50 -39.12 4.29
N SER A 805 -14.69 -39.08 3.23
CA SER A 805 -13.44 -39.83 3.21
C SER A 805 -12.48 -39.29 4.28
N LYS A 806 -11.45 -40.06 4.63
CA LYS A 806 -10.25 -39.42 5.20
C LYS A 806 -9.53 -38.65 4.08
N TRP A 807 -8.66 -37.73 4.45
CA TRP A 807 -7.61 -37.26 3.55
C TRP A 807 -6.80 -38.48 3.06
N ASP A 808 -6.69 -38.63 1.74
CA ASP A 808 -6.04 -39.74 1.06
C ASP A 808 -4.95 -39.17 0.16
N GLY A 809 -3.75 -39.77 0.16
CA GLY A 809 -2.55 -39.20 -0.44
C GLY A 809 -1.26 -39.57 0.32
N PRO A 810 -0.11 -38.94 0.02
CA PRO A 810 0.06 -37.89 -0.99
C PRO A 810 -0.07 -38.41 -2.44
N PHE A 811 -0.50 -37.53 -3.33
CA PHE A 811 -0.53 -37.69 -4.77
C PHE A 811 0.18 -36.52 -5.43
N SER A 812 0.98 -36.75 -6.47
CA SER A 812 1.62 -35.67 -7.21
C SER A 812 0.59 -34.77 -7.90
N SER A 813 0.82 -33.45 -7.91
CA SER A 813 0.07 -32.49 -8.72
C SER A 813 -0.11 -32.97 -10.18
N GLY A 814 -1.31 -32.78 -10.73
CA GLY A 814 -1.72 -33.26 -12.06
C GLY A 814 -2.27 -34.70 -12.09
N SER A 815 -2.35 -35.38 -10.94
CA SER A 815 -2.89 -36.75 -10.84
C SER A 815 -4.39 -36.85 -11.10
N ILE A 816 -4.83 -38.03 -11.54
CA ILE A 816 -6.25 -38.40 -11.62
C ILE A 816 -6.51 -39.56 -10.65
N VAL A 817 -7.13 -39.25 -9.51
CA VAL A 817 -7.49 -40.23 -8.47
C VAL A 817 -8.88 -40.81 -8.74
N LYS A 818 -9.13 -42.05 -8.34
CA LYS A 818 -10.36 -42.79 -8.69
C LYS A 818 -11.04 -43.44 -7.50
N TYR A 819 -12.34 -43.20 -7.36
CA TYR A 819 -13.15 -43.80 -6.29
C TYR A 819 -14.49 -44.34 -6.82
N ASN A 820 -15.02 -45.35 -6.12
CA ASN A 820 -16.30 -45.97 -6.45
C ASN A 820 -17.31 -45.69 -5.33
N TYR A 821 -18.51 -45.21 -5.67
CA TYR A 821 -19.57 -44.92 -4.68
C TYR A 821 -20.96 -45.42 -5.09
N SER A 822 -21.86 -45.62 -4.11
CA SER A 822 -23.25 -46.05 -4.35
C SER A 822 -24.28 -45.47 -3.37
N TRP A 823 -25.27 -44.74 -3.89
CA TRP A 823 -26.34 -44.17 -3.06
C TRP A 823 -27.43 -45.19 -2.69
N ARG A 824 -27.78 -45.23 -1.40
CA ARG A 824 -28.78 -46.18 -0.85
C ARG A 824 -30.22 -45.66 -0.94
N LYS A 825 -30.39 -44.34 -0.87
CA LYS A 825 -31.68 -43.63 -0.98
C LYS A 825 -31.88 -43.14 -2.43
N LYS A 826 -32.99 -42.44 -2.69
CA LYS A 826 -33.28 -41.77 -3.96
C LYS A 826 -33.35 -40.27 -3.68
N GLY A 827 -32.73 -39.46 -4.52
CA GLY A 827 -32.57 -38.02 -4.36
C GLY A 827 -31.70 -37.46 -5.48
N SER A 828 -31.52 -36.14 -5.49
CA SER A 828 -30.30 -35.54 -6.04
C SER A 828 -29.22 -35.61 -4.97
N TYR A 829 -27.96 -35.66 -5.38
CA TYR A 829 -26.79 -35.67 -4.52
C TYR A 829 -25.67 -34.84 -5.14
N THR A 830 -24.82 -34.27 -4.30
CA THR A 830 -23.70 -33.41 -4.68
C THR A 830 -22.41 -34.07 -4.21
N ILE A 831 -21.61 -34.59 -5.14
CA ILE A 831 -20.25 -35.02 -4.81
C ILE A 831 -19.42 -33.76 -4.67
N ARG A 832 -18.72 -33.61 -3.55
CA ARG A 832 -17.77 -32.53 -3.30
C ARG A 832 -16.39 -33.12 -3.08
N ALA A 833 -15.34 -32.51 -3.61
CA ALA A 833 -13.96 -32.88 -3.30
C ALA A 833 -13.06 -31.66 -3.13
N GLN A 834 -12.18 -31.73 -2.15
CA GLN A 834 -11.19 -30.71 -1.84
C GLN A 834 -9.81 -31.34 -1.83
N THR A 835 -8.78 -30.58 -2.17
CA THR A 835 -7.37 -30.97 -2.01
C THR A 835 -6.66 -30.08 -1.02
N MET A 836 -5.63 -30.62 -0.38
CA MET A 836 -4.73 -29.92 0.53
C MET A 836 -3.30 -30.17 0.03
N ASP A 837 -2.45 -29.15 0.01
CA ASP A 837 -1.01 -29.32 -0.20
C ASP A 837 -0.31 -29.81 1.10
N ASN A 838 1.01 -29.92 1.07
CA ASN A 838 1.85 -30.25 2.24
C ASN A 838 2.09 -29.03 3.15
N ASN A 839 1.98 -27.83 2.60
CA ASN A 839 2.04 -26.55 3.30
C ASN A 839 0.75 -26.21 4.08
N GLY A 840 -0.30 -27.02 3.95
CA GLY A 840 -1.55 -26.93 4.70
C GLY A 840 -2.64 -26.05 4.08
N LEU A 841 -2.45 -25.49 2.87
CA LEU A 841 -3.50 -24.74 2.19
C LEU A 841 -4.48 -25.66 1.45
N TYR A 842 -5.75 -25.27 1.46
CA TYR A 842 -6.85 -26.05 0.88
C TYR A 842 -7.37 -25.43 -0.41
N SER A 843 -7.64 -26.26 -1.41
CA SER A 843 -8.31 -25.86 -2.64
C SER A 843 -9.73 -25.37 -2.40
N GLU A 844 -10.31 -24.77 -3.44
CA GLU A 844 -11.77 -24.70 -3.53
C GLU A 844 -12.40 -26.09 -3.65
N TRP A 845 -13.66 -26.21 -3.25
CA TRP A 845 -14.42 -27.45 -3.39
C TRP A 845 -14.83 -27.68 -4.85
N GLY A 846 -14.30 -28.73 -5.47
CA GLY A 846 -14.84 -29.28 -6.71
C GLY A 846 -16.21 -29.90 -6.50
N ILE A 847 -17.15 -29.69 -7.42
CA ILE A 847 -18.56 -30.11 -7.27
C ILE A 847 -19.05 -30.90 -8.50
N LEU A 848 -19.83 -31.97 -8.26
CA LEU A 848 -20.59 -32.69 -9.31
C LEU A 848 -21.96 -33.16 -8.80
N GLU A 849 -23.03 -32.66 -9.41
CA GLU A 849 -24.40 -33.13 -9.15
C GLU A 849 -24.71 -34.50 -9.80
N VAL A 850 -25.39 -35.36 -9.05
CA VAL A 850 -25.78 -36.72 -9.43
C VAL A 850 -27.23 -37.02 -9.04
N THR A 851 -28.07 -37.39 -10.01
CA THR A 851 -29.49 -37.69 -9.77
C THR A 851 -29.79 -39.19 -9.71
N ILE A 852 -30.51 -39.64 -8.66
CA ILE A 852 -31.00 -41.01 -8.44
C ILE A 852 -32.55 -41.01 -8.38
N PRO A 853 -33.26 -41.08 -9.51
CA PRO A 853 -34.64 -40.58 -9.61
C PRO A 853 -35.76 -41.42 -8.95
N ARG A 854 -36.82 -40.71 -8.54
CA ARG A 854 -38.09 -41.29 -8.03
C ARG A 854 -38.97 -41.85 -9.15
N THR A 855 -38.84 -43.14 -9.46
CA THR A 855 -39.93 -43.86 -10.16
C THR A 855 -41.25 -43.82 -9.38
N ARG A 856 -42.26 -43.16 -9.94
CA ARG A 856 -43.69 -43.44 -9.71
C ARG A 856 -44.34 -43.61 -11.08
N ALA A 857 -44.98 -44.74 -11.33
CA ALA A 857 -45.72 -44.96 -12.57
C ALA A 857 -47.05 -44.20 -12.52
N SER A 858 -47.42 -43.53 -13.62
CA SER A 858 -48.77 -43.02 -13.85
C SER A 858 -49.32 -43.51 -15.19
N SER A 859 -49.94 -44.69 -15.18
CA SER A 859 -50.87 -45.08 -16.22
C SER A 859 -52.21 -44.37 -15.98
N SER A 860 -52.67 -43.48 -16.89
CA SER A 860 -54.11 -43.23 -17.14
C SER A 860 -54.36 -42.16 -18.22
N TRP A 861 -54.34 -42.55 -19.49
CA TRP A 861 -55.43 -42.24 -20.46
C TRP A 861 -55.26 -43.12 -21.70
N TYR A 862 -54.03 -43.20 -22.22
CA TYR A 862 -53.66 -43.98 -23.41
C TYR A 862 -54.05 -45.46 -23.33
N HIS A 863 -53.79 -46.15 -22.21
CA HIS A 863 -54.16 -47.56 -22.05
C HIS A 863 -55.68 -47.79 -21.91
N LEU A 864 -56.40 -46.91 -21.18
CA LEU A 864 -57.87 -46.97 -21.08
C LEU A 864 -58.57 -46.68 -22.41
N PHE A 865 -57.95 -45.88 -23.28
CA PHE A 865 -58.41 -45.62 -24.64
C PHE A 865 -58.26 -46.87 -25.53
N LEU A 866 -57.12 -47.57 -25.45
CA LEU A 866 -56.86 -48.77 -26.25
C LEU A 866 -57.72 -49.97 -25.83
N ASP A 867 -57.98 -50.17 -24.54
CA ASP A 867 -58.87 -51.24 -24.04
C ASP A 867 -60.34 -51.05 -24.44
N ARG A 868 -60.79 -49.79 -24.67
CA ARG A 868 -62.15 -49.49 -25.16
C ARG A 868 -62.32 -49.62 -26.68
N PHE A 869 -61.23 -49.61 -27.46
CA PHE A 869 -61.29 -49.67 -28.92
C PHE A 869 -60.29 -50.67 -29.54
N PRO A 870 -60.49 -52.00 -29.39
CA PRO A 870 -59.54 -53.03 -29.84
C PRO A 870 -59.25 -53.04 -31.36
N ILE A 871 -60.10 -52.41 -32.17
CA ILE A 871 -59.90 -52.27 -33.62
C ILE A 871 -58.82 -51.23 -33.97
N LEU A 872 -58.66 -50.17 -33.16
CA LEU A 872 -57.67 -49.12 -33.43
C LEU A 872 -56.23 -49.61 -33.23
N ALA A 873 -56.01 -50.55 -32.30
CA ALA A 873 -54.69 -51.17 -32.09
C ALA A 873 -54.14 -51.88 -33.34
N LYS A 874 -55.00 -52.36 -34.25
CA LYS A 874 -54.60 -52.99 -35.52
C LYS A 874 -54.30 -52.02 -36.66
N LEU A 875 -54.65 -50.74 -36.51
CA LEU A 875 -54.34 -49.70 -37.50
C LEU A 875 -52.94 -49.11 -37.31
N PHE A 876 -52.44 -49.03 -36.08
CA PHE A 876 -51.11 -48.50 -35.78
C PHE A 876 -49.97 -49.48 -36.11
N SER A 877 -50.21 -50.80 -36.09
CA SER A 877 -49.19 -51.81 -36.43
C SER A 877 -48.84 -51.91 -37.93
N PHE A 878 -49.27 -50.96 -38.77
CA PHE A 878 -48.98 -50.95 -40.21
C PHE A 878 -47.96 -49.86 -40.61
N PHE A 879 -47.62 -48.92 -39.72
CA PHE A 879 -46.79 -47.75 -40.06
C PHE A 879 -45.30 -47.84 -39.64
N ASP A 880 -44.91 -48.77 -38.77
CA ASP A 880 -43.51 -48.97 -38.36
C ASP A 880 -42.64 -49.72 -39.39
N ARG A 881 -42.79 -49.39 -40.68
CA ARG A 881 -41.91 -49.83 -41.78
C ARG A 881 -41.57 -48.72 -42.77
N VAL A 882 -41.19 -47.54 -42.27
CA VAL A 882 -40.27 -46.67 -43.01
C VAL A 882 -39.30 -45.95 -42.05
N TYR A 883 -38.01 -45.97 -42.39
CA TYR A 883 -36.88 -45.25 -41.76
C TYR A 883 -36.46 -45.63 -40.33
N ILE A 884 -35.48 -46.53 -40.25
CA ILE A 884 -34.14 -46.18 -39.76
C ILE A 884 -33.24 -46.06 -40.99
#